data_AF-A0AAU4I807-F1
#
_entry.id   AF-A0AAU4I807-F1
#
_cell.length_a   1.000
_cell.length_b   1.000
_cell.length_c   1.000
_cell.angle_alpha   90.00
_cell.angle_beta   90.00
_cell.angle_gamma   90.00
#
_symmetry.space_group_name_H-M   'P 1'
#
loop_
_entity.id
_entity.type
_entity.pdbx_description
1 polymer ?
#
loop_
_entity_poly.entity_id
_entity_poly.type
_entity_poly.pdbx_seq_one_letter_code
_entity_poly.pdbx_strand_id
1 'polypeptide(L)'
;MSEEKRGFCTLCKSRCGAIFTIEDGRLTGVRPDPDHPTGTAMCPKGRSAPEIAHSTNRLATPLRRTNPKTDPDPGWVPVSWDEAMEEIAAKIGAIAAESGPESVAFAVATPSGTMVSDATEWIERFVRLFGSPNTVYSAEICNWHKDFAHAFTFGSPIPPPDYANADLALLWGFNPAKTWLAQSAALSAAQATGTKLAVVDPRRSTSALRADHWLRVRPGTDAALALGLAHLLIADEGYDAAFVRAWTNGPLLVRADTGRFLRADELPGITPDLPGFAVFDEVTGRAEAYDTARAAHRPERFALRGTRPIPLRDGSVVDCAPAFERYAAACAAWTPDRVAATTWIPEREIRALAAEIAAAPSVTYYGWTGVGQSANAAQTERALATLYALTGSYDAPGGNHVVPAPPYNPAASFAQFAPEQRAKALGLDKHPLGPPAFGYINSGDLCTAIETGRPYPVRALVGFGSNLVVAQPDSDRTARALAALDFQVHLDLFHNPTSSSADIVLPVNSSYEHEALRFGFEVSHRAQEQVQLRPRMVEPQGESRSDTEFVFDLACRLGMGGEFFEGDIEAAWNWQLEPLGLTVEELRGRPGGVRVPREESYRKYAAPVRGDADTVTGFATPTRRVELYSERLLEHGYPAAPEHHDPAPTDAAYPLVLTCAKHGYFVHSQQRSLTSLRRRATDPSVDLHPQTAAAHGIGEGQWVELATRLGSIRLRARFDDSLHPSVVVGEYGWWQEATDLALPGADPTAATGSNFNRLIDHAETDPLSGSAPMRAAACRISPVPGDGAWTGTRPFTVTALTEVSPGIRALRIAPEDGGALPNFRPGQHLTVRAENPDGTVQDPADGRSYSLTGPALAAGRTDYGLAVRHIPGGAFSTRIHEELKAGDRLHLASPGGVFALPTHTGNPVVLLAGGIGITPFLSYLETLAATGGTVPEVVLHYGNNNAADHPFRDRLRELAARIPALTVVDHYAAPGTDDVPGRDYDRTGFITVDDIDPGLIARRARFYMCGPQPMLDALTGALIARGVPRFEVFSEKFRPARREVTVPDDAEYTVTFARSGRSAVWRKNDGPLLALGEAAGVAMPSGCRVGQCESCACGVLGGTAAHLVTPSEDLPDTDVLTCQSLPTSDLVLDI
;
A
#
# COMPACT_ATOMS: atom_id res chain seq x y z
N MET A 1 13.89 -26.50 -17.83
CA MET A 1 12.91 -26.04 -18.84
C MET A 1 12.40 -24.67 -18.42
N SER A 2 12.45 -23.69 -19.32
CA SER A 2 11.89 -22.35 -19.07
C SER A 2 10.59 -22.21 -19.84
N GLU A 3 9.54 -21.71 -19.20
CA GLU A 3 8.26 -21.37 -19.81
C GLU A 3 7.78 -19.99 -19.36
N GLU A 4 7.01 -19.30 -20.21
CA GLU A 4 6.34 -18.04 -19.86
C GLU A 4 4.83 -18.27 -19.78
N LYS A 5 4.21 -17.83 -18.69
CA LYS A 5 2.75 -17.90 -18.49
C LYS A 5 2.15 -16.50 -18.40
N ARG A 6 1.04 -16.27 -19.10
CA ARG A 6 0.27 -15.01 -19.04
C ARG A 6 -0.77 -15.07 -17.91
N GLY A 7 -0.98 -13.96 -17.23
CA GLY A 7 -1.97 -13.82 -16.16
C GLY A 7 -2.05 -12.38 -15.64
N PHE A 8 -2.41 -12.22 -14.37
CA PHE A 8 -2.44 -10.92 -13.69
C PHE A 8 -2.06 -11.05 -12.22
N CYS A 9 -1.54 -9.97 -11.64
CA CYS A 9 -1.14 -9.89 -10.24
C CYS A 9 -2.32 -9.49 -9.34
N THR A 10 -2.62 -10.23 -8.26
CA THR A 10 -3.76 -9.93 -7.35
C THR A 10 -3.37 -9.37 -5.99
N LEU A 11 -2.16 -8.83 -5.87
CA LEU A 11 -1.72 -8.20 -4.62
C LEU A 11 -2.49 -6.91 -4.29
N CYS A 12 -3.18 -6.30 -5.26
CA CYS A 12 -4.00 -5.11 -5.03
C CYS A 12 -5.09 -4.93 -6.09
N LYS A 13 -5.96 -3.94 -5.88
CA LYS A 13 -7.07 -3.57 -6.79
C LYS A 13 -6.65 -3.30 -8.24
N SER A 14 -5.39 -2.98 -8.52
CA SER A 14 -4.92 -2.67 -9.88
C SER A 14 -4.96 -3.85 -10.84
N ARG A 15 -4.90 -5.10 -10.34
CA ARG A 15 -4.84 -6.34 -11.12
C ARG A 15 -4.00 -6.23 -12.40
N CYS A 16 -2.74 -5.83 -12.26
CA CYS A 16 -1.84 -5.59 -13.39
C CYS A 16 -1.65 -6.87 -14.20
N GLY A 17 -1.91 -6.82 -15.51
CA GLY A 17 -1.57 -7.90 -16.43
C GLY A 17 -0.07 -8.17 -16.46
N ALA A 18 0.31 -9.44 -16.47
CA ALA A 18 1.67 -9.86 -16.24
C ALA A 18 2.04 -11.13 -17.01
N ILE A 19 3.32 -11.23 -17.35
CA ILE A 19 3.96 -12.45 -17.83
C ILE A 19 4.90 -12.96 -16.74
N PHE A 20 4.73 -14.22 -16.38
CA PHE A 20 5.46 -14.92 -15.33
C PHE A 20 6.46 -15.88 -15.96
N THR A 21 7.72 -15.80 -15.56
CA THR A 21 8.80 -16.69 -16.02
C THR A 21 8.95 -17.84 -15.04
N ILE A 22 8.78 -19.08 -15.53
CA ILE A 22 8.88 -20.29 -14.74
C ILE A 22 10.07 -21.10 -15.25
N GLU A 23 11.02 -21.40 -14.36
CA GLU A 23 12.21 -22.20 -14.66
C GLU A 23 12.22 -23.40 -13.72
N ASP A 24 12.22 -24.60 -14.31
CA ASP A 24 12.24 -25.88 -13.57
C ASP A 24 11.14 -25.96 -12.50
N GLY A 25 9.93 -25.52 -12.87
CA GLY A 25 8.74 -25.51 -12.00
C GLY A 25 8.73 -24.39 -10.95
N ARG A 26 9.72 -23.49 -10.95
CA ARG A 26 9.82 -22.37 -10.01
C ARG A 26 9.56 -21.04 -10.71
N LEU A 27 8.69 -20.23 -10.13
CA LEU A 27 8.53 -18.82 -10.52
C LEU A 27 9.83 -18.04 -10.23
N THR A 28 10.50 -17.53 -11.27
CA THR A 28 11.77 -16.79 -11.16
C THR A 28 11.68 -15.33 -11.58
N GLY A 29 10.67 -14.95 -12.36
CA GLY A 29 10.51 -13.58 -12.84
C GLY A 29 9.07 -13.17 -13.12
N VAL A 30 8.82 -11.85 -13.08
CA VAL A 30 7.53 -11.24 -13.47
C VAL A 30 7.78 -9.93 -14.21
N ARG A 31 7.13 -9.77 -15.36
CA ARG A 31 7.16 -8.55 -16.17
C ARG A 31 5.76 -8.11 -16.58
N PRO A 32 5.52 -6.81 -16.85
CA PRO A 32 4.25 -6.34 -17.41
C PRO A 32 3.88 -7.08 -18.72
N ASP A 33 2.58 -7.33 -18.92
CA ASP A 33 2.02 -7.78 -20.20
C ASP A 33 1.37 -6.59 -20.95
N PRO A 34 2.06 -5.95 -21.90
CA PRO A 34 1.53 -4.76 -22.58
C PRO A 34 0.28 -5.05 -23.44
N ASP A 35 -0.01 -6.32 -23.76
CA ASP A 35 -1.22 -6.70 -24.49
C ASP A 35 -2.46 -6.70 -23.58
N HIS A 36 -2.25 -6.81 -22.26
CA HIS A 36 -3.31 -6.80 -21.27
C HIS A 36 -3.76 -5.36 -20.97
N PRO A 37 -5.07 -5.07 -20.84
CA PRO A 37 -5.59 -3.70 -20.66
C PRO A 37 -5.08 -2.98 -19.40
N THR A 38 -4.54 -3.71 -18.42
CA THR A 38 -3.94 -3.17 -17.18
C THR A 38 -2.45 -3.47 -17.05
N GLY A 39 -1.79 -3.96 -18.11
CA GLY A 39 -0.44 -4.50 -18.04
C GLY A 39 0.67 -3.54 -18.52
N THR A 40 0.42 -2.23 -18.60
CA THR A 40 1.44 -1.24 -19.01
C THR A 40 2.64 -1.17 -18.05
N ALA A 41 2.44 -1.45 -16.76
CA ALA A 41 3.49 -1.32 -15.76
C ALA A 41 3.31 -2.31 -14.59
N MET A 42 4.41 -2.58 -13.88
CA MET A 42 4.44 -3.47 -12.71
C MET A 42 5.14 -2.79 -11.54
N CYS A 43 4.53 -2.85 -10.35
CA CYS A 43 5.13 -2.27 -9.14
C CYS A 43 6.11 -3.25 -8.46
N PRO A 44 6.97 -2.79 -7.52
CA PRO A 44 7.97 -3.65 -6.87
C PRO A 44 7.32 -4.83 -6.12
N LYS A 45 6.15 -4.58 -5.54
CA LYS A 45 5.33 -5.58 -4.84
C LYS A 45 4.91 -6.73 -5.79
N GLY A 46 4.56 -6.40 -7.04
CA GLY A 46 4.24 -7.41 -8.04
C GLY A 46 5.48 -8.16 -8.53
N ARG A 47 6.63 -7.48 -8.61
CA ARG A 47 7.92 -8.10 -8.97
C ARG A 47 8.47 -9.03 -7.89
N SER A 48 8.05 -8.86 -6.63
CA SER A 48 8.42 -9.78 -5.54
C SER A 48 7.61 -11.08 -5.53
N ALA A 49 6.81 -11.38 -6.55
CA ALA A 49 6.05 -12.63 -6.67
C ALA A 49 6.90 -13.91 -6.51
N PRO A 50 8.12 -14.02 -7.10
CA PRO A 50 9.02 -15.16 -6.83
C PRO A 50 9.34 -15.31 -5.34
N GLU A 51 9.61 -14.20 -4.66
CA GLU A 51 9.95 -14.20 -3.24
C GLU A 51 8.75 -14.57 -2.37
N ILE A 52 7.56 -14.08 -2.72
CA ILE A 52 6.32 -14.45 -2.03
C ILE A 52 6.03 -15.95 -2.18
N ALA A 53 6.05 -16.47 -3.41
CA ALA A 53 5.72 -17.86 -3.69
C ALA A 53 6.69 -18.82 -2.98
N HIS A 54 7.98 -18.49 -2.99
CA HIS A 54 9.04 -19.39 -2.52
C HIS A 54 9.64 -19.01 -1.16
N SER A 55 9.07 -18.06 -0.41
CA SER A 55 9.60 -17.64 0.88
C SER A 55 9.68 -18.82 1.86
N THR A 56 10.81 -18.93 2.57
CA THR A 56 10.99 -19.94 3.63
C THR A 56 10.18 -19.63 4.89
N ASN A 57 9.57 -18.45 4.99
CA ASN A 57 8.75 -18.05 6.13
C ASN A 57 7.28 -18.47 5.98
N ARG A 58 6.91 -19.11 4.86
CA ARG A 58 5.54 -19.52 4.60
C ARG A 58 5.08 -20.62 5.55
N LEU A 59 3.81 -20.57 5.90
CA LEU A 59 3.09 -21.71 6.44
C LEU A 59 3.02 -22.80 5.37
N ALA A 60 3.49 -24.01 5.70
CA ALA A 60 3.55 -25.14 4.78
C ALA A 60 2.67 -26.32 5.20
N THR A 61 2.28 -26.41 6.48
CA THR A 61 1.50 -27.51 7.05
C THR A 61 0.46 -26.94 8.02
N PRO A 62 -0.75 -27.52 8.13
CA PRO A 62 -1.70 -27.15 9.19
C PRO A 62 -1.11 -27.33 10.58
N LEU A 63 -1.37 -26.38 11.47
CA LEU A 63 -0.86 -26.36 12.83
C LEU A 63 -2.01 -26.25 13.84
N ARG A 64 -1.94 -27.04 14.92
CA ARG A 64 -2.83 -26.99 16.08
C ARG A 64 -2.08 -26.43 17.28
N ARG A 65 -2.71 -25.50 18.00
CA ARG A 65 -2.21 -24.94 19.26
C ARG A 65 -2.35 -25.98 20.38
N THR A 66 -1.34 -26.10 21.26
CA THR A 66 -1.42 -26.99 22.44
C THR A 66 -1.40 -26.26 23.77
N ASN A 67 -0.82 -25.05 23.82
CA ASN A 67 -0.81 -24.21 25.01
C ASN A 67 -2.04 -23.29 25.07
N PRO A 68 -2.47 -22.84 26.27
CA PRO A 68 -3.56 -21.86 26.40
C PRO A 68 -3.28 -20.55 25.64
N LYS A 69 -4.32 -19.87 25.13
CA LYS A 69 -4.17 -18.60 24.37
C LYS A 69 -3.43 -17.49 25.12
N THR A 70 -3.35 -17.57 26.45
CA THR A 70 -2.61 -16.63 27.30
C THR A 70 -1.09 -16.90 27.34
N ASP A 71 -0.64 -18.05 26.83
CA ASP A 71 0.78 -18.38 26.75
C ASP A 71 1.42 -17.70 25.52
N PRO A 72 2.56 -16.98 25.69
CA PRO A 72 3.27 -16.36 24.57
C PRO A 72 3.80 -17.37 23.55
N ASP A 73 4.04 -18.62 23.93
CA ASP A 73 4.35 -19.71 23.00
C ASP A 73 3.07 -20.54 22.74
N PRO A 74 2.53 -20.53 21.51
CA PRO A 74 1.37 -21.36 21.17
C PRO A 74 1.59 -22.87 21.31
N GLY A 75 2.84 -23.34 21.29
CA GLY A 75 3.15 -24.77 21.30
C GLY A 75 2.57 -25.48 20.07
N TRP A 76 2.77 -24.91 18.88
CA TRP A 76 2.23 -25.45 17.63
C TRP A 76 2.67 -26.90 17.37
N VAL A 77 1.72 -27.77 17.04
CA VAL A 77 1.98 -29.12 16.56
C VAL A 77 1.38 -29.31 15.16
N PRO A 78 2.07 -29.99 14.23
CA PRO A 78 1.50 -30.34 12.93
C PRO A 78 0.26 -31.23 13.07
N VAL A 79 -0.72 -31.01 12.21
CA VAL A 79 -1.95 -31.81 12.09
C VAL A 79 -2.27 -32.00 10.61
N SER A 80 -2.97 -33.07 10.24
CA SER A 80 -3.41 -33.22 8.84
C SER A 80 -4.55 -32.26 8.50
N TRP A 81 -4.73 -31.97 7.22
CA TRP A 81 -5.88 -31.19 6.75
C TRP A 81 -7.22 -31.81 7.15
N ASP A 82 -7.38 -33.13 7.03
CA ASP A 82 -8.65 -33.79 7.36
C ASP A 82 -8.98 -33.67 8.85
N GLU A 83 -8.02 -33.93 9.73
CA GLU A 83 -8.20 -33.76 11.19
C GLU A 83 -8.52 -32.29 11.55
N ALA A 84 -7.85 -31.33 10.91
CA ALA A 84 -8.14 -29.91 11.12
C ALA A 84 -9.55 -29.54 10.65
N MET A 85 -9.95 -29.97 9.45
CA MET A 85 -11.26 -29.65 8.87
C MET A 85 -12.42 -30.30 9.64
N GLU A 86 -12.26 -31.54 10.12
CA GLU A 86 -13.22 -32.20 11.01
C GLU A 86 -13.39 -31.43 12.32
N GLU A 87 -12.28 -31.04 12.96
CA GLU A 87 -12.33 -30.27 14.21
C GLU A 87 -12.99 -28.90 14.00
N ILE A 88 -12.67 -28.21 12.90
CA ILE A 88 -13.26 -26.91 12.55
C ILE A 88 -14.77 -27.05 12.36
N ALA A 89 -15.20 -27.97 11.49
CA ALA A 89 -16.62 -28.18 11.19
C ALA A 89 -17.41 -28.55 12.46
N ALA A 90 -16.87 -29.44 13.29
CA ALA A 90 -17.48 -29.85 14.54
C ALA A 90 -17.64 -28.67 15.52
N LYS A 91 -16.59 -27.86 15.73
CA LYS A 91 -16.61 -26.76 16.70
C LYS A 91 -17.51 -25.61 16.26
N ILE A 92 -17.39 -25.14 15.02
CA ILE A 92 -18.24 -24.02 14.56
C ILE A 92 -19.70 -24.46 14.39
N GLY A 93 -19.93 -25.71 13.97
CA GLY A 93 -21.27 -26.29 13.91
C GLY A 93 -21.93 -26.42 15.29
N ALA A 94 -21.18 -26.87 16.31
CA ALA A 94 -21.66 -26.94 17.68
C ALA A 94 -22.00 -25.56 18.25
N ILE A 95 -21.12 -24.56 18.06
CA ILE A 95 -21.37 -23.18 18.50
C ILE A 95 -22.62 -22.60 17.82
N ALA A 96 -22.78 -22.81 16.52
CA ALA A 96 -23.96 -22.34 15.79
C ALA A 96 -25.25 -23.01 16.28
N ALA A 97 -25.22 -24.30 16.60
CA ALA A 97 -26.36 -25.03 17.14
C ALA A 97 -26.73 -24.59 18.57
N GLU A 98 -25.73 -24.30 19.41
CA GLU A 98 -25.91 -23.92 20.82
C GLU A 98 -26.29 -22.44 21.01
N SER A 99 -25.68 -21.55 20.23
CA SER A 99 -25.71 -20.10 20.47
C SER A 99 -26.19 -19.29 19.26
N GLY A 100 -26.60 -19.96 18.18
CA GLY A 100 -26.98 -19.33 16.91
C GLY A 100 -25.77 -19.07 16.00
N PRO A 101 -25.95 -19.09 14.67
CA PRO A 101 -24.85 -18.90 13.71
C PRO A 101 -24.21 -17.51 13.80
N GLU A 102 -24.91 -16.49 14.33
CA GLU A 102 -24.34 -15.18 14.64
C GLU A 102 -23.21 -15.22 15.68
N SER A 103 -23.11 -16.29 16.48
CA SER A 103 -22.05 -16.48 17.47
C SER A 103 -20.71 -16.89 16.84
N VAL A 104 -20.68 -17.16 15.53
CA VAL A 104 -19.46 -17.40 14.75
C VAL A 104 -19.25 -16.22 13.82
N ALA A 105 -18.21 -15.43 14.06
CA ALA A 105 -17.83 -14.32 13.20
C ALA A 105 -16.83 -14.76 12.11
N PHE A 106 -16.73 -13.96 11.06
CA PHE A 106 -15.79 -14.19 9.96
C PHE A 106 -14.96 -12.93 9.74
N ALA A 107 -13.64 -13.06 9.68
CA ALA A 107 -12.74 -11.96 9.34
C ALA A 107 -12.16 -12.19 7.95
N VAL A 108 -12.33 -11.24 7.03
CA VAL A 108 -11.87 -11.37 5.65
C VAL A 108 -11.00 -10.16 5.32
N ALA A 109 -9.78 -10.41 4.85
CA ALA A 109 -8.92 -9.32 4.41
C ALA A 109 -9.52 -8.60 3.18
N THR A 110 -9.16 -7.33 2.97
CA THR A 110 -9.75 -6.57 1.87
C THR A 110 -9.32 -7.10 0.49
N PRO A 111 -10.25 -7.35 -0.44
CA PRO A 111 -9.92 -7.76 -1.82
C PRO A 111 -9.22 -6.65 -2.63
N SER A 112 -9.10 -5.44 -2.06
CA SER A 112 -8.35 -4.33 -2.66
C SER A 112 -6.85 -4.37 -2.36
N GLY A 113 -6.39 -5.28 -1.51
CA GLY A 113 -5.01 -5.33 -1.03
C GLY A 113 -4.51 -6.72 -0.59
N THR A 114 -5.21 -7.80 -0.94
CA THR A 114 -4.77 -9.17 -0.63
C THR A 114 -5.17 -10.13 -1.75
N MET A 115 -4.51 -11.30 -1.78
CA MET A 115 -4.79 -12.35 -2.75
C MET A 115 -6.14 -13.06 -2.51
N VAL A 116 -6.77 -12.84 -1.35
CA VAL A 116 -8.12 -13.36 -1.04
C VAL A 116 -9.18 -12.88 -2.03
N SER A 117 -8.86 -11.87 -2.84
CA SER A 117 -9.72 -11.37 -3.91
C SER A 117 -10.22 -12.44 -4.88
N ASP A 118 -9.47 -13.54 -5.02
CA ASP A 118 -9.81 -14.66 -5.90
C ASP A 118 -10.93 -15.56 -5.31
N ALA A 119 -11.09 -15.55 -3.98
CA ALA A 119 -12.05 -16.39 -3.25
C ALA A 119 -13.18 -15.60 -2.59
N THR A 120 -13.12 -14.26 -2.57
CA THR A 120 -14.01 -13.40 -1.77
C THR A 120 -15.49 -13.71 -1.99
N GLU A 121 -15.93 -13.93 -3.22
CA GLU A 121 -17.34 -14.21 -3.51
C GLU A 121 -17.79 -15.58 -2.97
N TRP A 122 -16.93 -16.60 -3.01
CA TRP A 122 -17.22 -17.92 -2.47
C TRP A 122 -17.17 -17.94 -0.94
N ILE A 123 -16.26 -17.17 -0.33
CA ILE A 123 -16.25 -16.92 1.12
C ILE A 123 -17.56 -16.24 1.54
N GLU A 124 -17.99 -15.18 0.86
CA GLU A 124 -19.25 -14.50 1.17
C GLU A 124 -20.47 -15.41 1.02
N ARG A 125 -20.49 -16.26 -0.02
CA ARG A 125 -21.54 -17.27 -0.19
C ARG A 125 -21.58 -18.21 1.02
N PHE A 126 -20.42 -18.70 1.46
CA PHE A 126 -20.31 -19.61 2.60
C PHE A 126 -20.84 -18.96 3.87
N VAL A 127 -20.38 -17.75 4.19
CA VAL A 127 -20.79 -17.02 5.40
C VAL A 127 -22.29 -16.75 5.41
N ARG A 128 -22.86 -16.37 4.25
CA ARG A 128 -24.29 -16.09 4.10
C ARG A 128 -25.15 -17.34 4.29
N LEU A 129 -24.75 -18.47 3.72
CA LEU A 129 -25.47 -19.74 3.85
C LEU A 129 -25.29 -20.40 5.22
N PHE A 130 -24.11 -20.25 5.83
CA PHE A 130 -23.88 -20.60 7.23
C PHE A 130 -24.80 -19.79 8.17
N GLY A 131 -25.18 -18.59 7.75
CA GLY A 131 -26.14 -17.74 8.47
C GLY A 131 -25.49 -16.79 9.47
N SER A 132 -24.21 -16.48 9.35
CA SER A 132 -23.61 -15.44 10.21
C SER A 132 -23.70 -14.06 9.56
N PRO A 133 -24.37 -13.07 10.17
CA PRO A 133 -24.40 -11.69 9.68
C PRO A 133 -23.15 -10.90 10.07
N ASN A 134 -22.15 -11.54 10.69
CA ASN A 134 -21.02 -10.90 11.34
C ASN A 134 -19.74 -11.11 10.56
N THR A 135 -19.60 -10.37 9.45
CA THR A 135 -18.36 -10.37 8.64
C THR A 135 -17.59 -9.08 8.85
N VAL A 136 -16.33 -9.20 9.27
CA VAL A 136 -15.42 -8.07 9.50
C VAL A 136 -14.43 -7.98 8.35
N TYR A 137 -14.44 -6.84 7.66
CA TYR A 137 -13.41 -6.47 6.70
C TYR A 137 -12.64 -5.26 7.20
N SER A 138 -11.41 -5.07 6.73
CA SER A 138 -10.70 -3.79 6.88
C SER A 138 -11.27 -2.66 6.01
N ALA A 139 -12.49 -2.81 5.49
CA ALA A 139 -13.16 -1.81 4.67
C ALA A 139 -13.62 -0.58 5.47
N GLU A 140 -13.78 -0.74 6.80
CA GLU A 140 -14.09 0.33 7.76
C GLU A 140 -13.05 1.45 7.77
N ILE A 141 -11.79 1.10 7.51
CA ILE A 141 -10.67 2.02 7.34
C ILE A 141 -10.27 2.19 5.88
N CYS A 142 -11.11 1.82 4.91
CA CYS A 142 -10.74 1.86 3.50
C CYS A 142 -11.81 2.50 2.61
N ASN A 143 -12.94 1.83 2.37
CA ASN A 143 -13.82 2.16 1.25
C ASN A 143 -15.27 2.46 1.63
N TRP A 144 -15.69 2.26 2.89
CA TRP A 144 -17.11 2.36 3.24
C TRP A 144 -17.75 3.71 2.86
N HIS A 145 -17.03 4.83 3.03
CA HIS A 145 -17.49 6.14 2.52
C HIS A 145 -17.85 6.09 1.01
N LYS A 146 -16.93 5.69 0.13
CA LYS A 146 -17.17 5.73 -1.32
C LYS A 146 -18.08 4.60 -1.83
N ASP A 147 -18.15 3.48 -1.11
CA ASP A 147 -18.97 2.33 -1.51
C ASP A 147 -20.43 2.50 -1.07
N PHE A 148 -20.69 3.17 0.06
CA PHE A 148 -22.05 3.36 0.62
C PHE A 148 -22.52 4.82 0.59
N ALA A 149 -21.68 5.79 0.95
CA ALA A 149 -22.11 7.18 1.08
C ALA A 149 -22.36 7.86 -0.27
N HIS A 150 -21.56 7.55 -1.30
CA HIS A 150 -21.80 8.02 -2.67
C HIS A 150 -23.18 7.59 -3.20
N ALA A 151 -23.65 6.40 -2.79
CA ALA A 151 -24.93 5.86 -3.21
C ALA A 151 -26.13 6.64 -2.67
N PHE A 152 -26.01 7.42 -1.59
CA PHE A 152 -27.09 8.33 -1.19
C PHE A 152 -27.29 9.46 -2.19
N THR A 153 -26.28 9.82 -2.98
CA THR A 153 -26.35 10.91 -3.97
C THR A 153 -26.69 10.37 -5.36
N PHE A 154 -25.97 9.36 -5.85
CA PHE A 154 -26.14 8.84 -7.23
C PHE A 154 -26.79 7.45 -7.31
N GLY A 155 -27.04 6.76 -6.20
CA GLY A 155 -27.55 5.39 -6.21
C GLY A 155 -26.51 4.32 -6.58
N SER A 156 -25.24 4.67 -6.65
CA SER A 156 -24.13 3.79 -7.02
C SER A 156 -22.87 4.11 -6.21
N PRO A 157 -21.89 3.19 -6.09
CA PRO A 157 -20.53 3.53 -5.71
C PRO A 157 -19.87 4.46 -6.75
N ILE A 158 -18.78 5.15 -6.40
CA ILE A 158 -18.03 6.01 -7.33
C ILE A 158 -17.58 5.21 -8.58
N PRO A 159 -18.07 5.52 -9.79
CA PRO A 159 -17.64 4.85 -11.01
C PRO A 159 -16.18 5.22 -11.39
N PRO A 160 -15.48 4.39 -12.18
CA PRO A 160 -14.14 4.74 -12.65
C PRO A 160 -14.17 6.03 -13.50
N PRO A 161 -13.14 6.88 -13.39
CA PRO A 161 -13.04 8.11 -14.18
C PRO A 161 -12.62 7.80 -15.63
N ASP A 162 -13.27 8.45 -16.60
CA ASP A 162 -12.87 8.43 -18.01
C ASP A 162 -11.85 9.54 -18.29
N TYR A 163 -10.61 9.36 -17.80
CA TYR A 163 -9.57 10.36 -17.95
C TYR A 163 -9.26 10.71 -19.42
N ALA A 164 -9.42 9.75 -20.34
CA ALA A 164 -9.02 9.92 -21.74
C ALA A 164 -9.80 11.04 -22.45
N ASN A 165 -11.02 11.33 -21.99
CA ASN A 165 -11.89 12.35 -22.56
C ASN A 165 -12.13 13.54 -21.62
N ALA A 166 -11.45 13.60 -20.46
CA ALA A 166 -11.67 14.60 -19.43
C ALA A 166 -10.87 15.90 -19.69
N ASP A 167 -11.49 17.05 -19.42
CA ASP A 167 -10.79 18.35 -19.42
C ASP A 167 -10.12 18.61 -18.07
N LEU A 168 -10.77 18.20 -16.98
CA LEU A 168 -10.27 18.32 -15.61
C LEU A 168 -10.44 17.01 -14.82
N ALA A 169 -9.36 16.53 -14.22
CA ALA A 169 -9.37 15.42 -13.28
C ALA A 169 -9.16 15.91 -11.84
N LEU A 170 -10.07 15.55 -10.93
CA LEU A 170 -10.00 15.85 -9.51
C LEU A 170 -9.60 14.60 -8.72
N LEU A 171 -8.41 14.58 -8.14
CA LEU A 171 -8.00 13.54 -7.19
C LEU A 171 -8.10 14.06 -5.77
N TRP A 172 -8.91 13.40 -4.93
CA TRP A 172 -9.18 13.86 -3.58
C TRP A 172 -8.77 12.81 -2.55
N GLY A 173 -7.71 13.08 -1.78
CA GLY A 173 -7.18 12.11 -0.83
C GLY A 173 -6.76 10.77 -1.48
N PHE A 174 -6.38 10.82 -2.77
CA PHE A 174 -6.10 9.66 -3.60
C PHE A 174 -4.79 9.83 -4.39
N ASN A 175 -3.88 8.87 -4.24
CA ASN A 175 -2.59 8.85 -4.92
C ASN A 175 -2.40 7.56 -5.77
N PRO A 176 -2.95 7.50 -6.99
CA PRO A 176 -2.88 6.32 -7.85
C PRO A 176 -1.45 5.87 -8.16
N ALA A 177 -0.46 6.76 -8.18
CA ALA A 177 0.93 6.40 -8.45
C ALA A 177 1.52 5.42 -7.42
N LYS A 178 1.00 5.41 -6.18
CA LYS A 178 1.38 4.45 -5.13
C LYS A 178 0.37 3.31 -4.96
N THR A 179 -0.91 3.55 -5.23
CA THR A 179 -2.00 2.66 -4.80
C THR A 179 -2.79 2.01 -5.94
N TRP A 180 -2.69 2.52 -7.18
CA TRP A 180 -3.39 1.99 -8.35
C TRP A 180 -2.69 2.38 -9.66
N LEU A 181 -1.67 1.61 -10.02
CA LEU A 181 -0.74 1.97 -11.10
C LEU A 181 -1.42 2.10 -12.48
N ALA A 182 -2.44 1.28 -12.76
CA ALA A 182 -3.20 1.37 -14.01
C ALA A 182 -3.95 2.71 -14.14
N GLN A 183 -4.56 3.22 -13.05
CA GLN A 183 -5.17 4.55 -13.02
C GLN A 183 -4.11 5.67 -13.17
N SER A 184 -2.92 5.48 -12.57
CA SER A 184 -1.80 6.43 -12.72
C SER A 184 -1.32 6.53 -14.17
N ALA A 185 -1.27 5.41 -14.89
CA ALA A 185 -0.90 5.36 -16.29
C ALA A 185 -1.95 6.04 -17.17
N ALA A 186 -3.24 5.74 -16.95
CA ALA A 186 -4.35 6.37 -17.66
C ALA A 186 -4.38 7.90 -17.47
N LEU A 187 -4.24 8.38 -16.23
CA LEU A 187 -4.18 9.80 -15.92
C LEU A 187 -2.96 10.47 -16.57
N SER A 188 -1.79 9.82 -16.54
CA SER A 188 -0.59 10.38 -17.16
C SER A 188 -0.71 10.51 -18.68
N ALA A 189 -1.39 9.56 -19.33
CA ALA A 189 -1.69 9.62 -20.76
C ALA A 189 -2.64 10.78 -21.09
N ALA A 190 -3.68 10.99 -20.26
CA ALA A 190 -4.62 12.10 -20.40
C ALA A 190 -3.95 13.47 -20.23
N GLN A 191 -3.08 13.63 -19.23
CA GLN A 191 -2.31 14.87 -19.05
C GLN A 191 -1.41 15.19 -20.26
N ALA A 192 -0.87 14.16 -20.93
CA ALA A 192 -0.06 14.37 -22.13
C ALA A 192 -0.88 14.90 -23.32
N THR A 193 -2.20 14.71 -23.32
CA THR A 193 -3.13 15.23 -24.33
C THR A 193 -3.86 16.49 -23.89
N GLY A 194 -3.54 17.07 -22.72
CA GLY A 194 -4.02 18.38 -22.28
C GLY A 194 -5.00 18.38 -21.09
N THR A 195 -5.36 17.21 -20.53
CA THR A 195 -6.19 17.14 -19.32
C THR A 195 -5.49 17.82 -18.14
N LYS A 196 -6.18 18.75 -17.48
CA LYS A 196 -5.70 19.37 -16.25
C LYS A 196 -5.95 18.47 -15.04
N LEU A 197 -5.13 18.63 -14.01
CA LEU A 197 -5.17 17.83 -12.80
C LEU A 197 -5.22 18.72 -11.55
N ALA A 198 -6.25 18.54 -10.74
CA ALA A 198 -6.30 19.06 -9.38
C ALA A 198 -6.11 17.93 -8.36
N VAL A 199 -5.26 18.15 -7.37
CA VAL A 199 -4.99 17.21 -6.28
C VAL A 199 -5.25 17.90 -4.94
N VAL A 200 -6.19 17.37 -4.16
CA VAL A 200 -6.44 17.79 -2.78
C VAL A 200 -5.80 16.75 -1.85
N ASP A 201 -4.68 17.14 -1.23
CA ASP A 201 -3.85 16.25 -0.40
C ASP A 201 -3.01 17.11 0.57
N PRO A 202 -2.97 16.83 1.89
CA PRO A 202 -2.07 17.52 2.83
C PRO A 202 -0.59 17.37 2.49
N ARG A 203 -0.23 16.35 1.72
CA ARG A 203 1.13 16.10 1.23
C ARG A 203 1.25 16.60 -0.20
N ARG A 204 2.45 17.02 -0.60
CA ARG A 204 2.79 17.12 -2.02
C ARG A 204 3.09 15.72 -2.57
N SER A 205 2.03 14.91 -2.66
CA SER A 205 2.13 13.52 -3.06
C SER A 205 2.64 13.38 -4.50
N THR A 206 2.99 12.16 -4.89
CA THR A 206 3.53 11.86 -6.22
C THR A 206 2.59 12.29 -7.35
N SER A 207 1.27 12.25 -7.13
CA SER A 207 0.29 12.81 -8.07
C SER A 207 0.28 14.35 -8.06
N ALA A 208 0.50 14.99 -6.90
CA ALA A 208 0.53 16.44 -6.77
C ALA A 208 1.75 17.11 -7.43
N LEU A 209 2.84 16.37 -7.68
CA LEU A 209 4.04 16.91 -8.32
C LEU A 209 3.79 17.48 -9.73
N ARG A 210 2.80 16.93 -10.44
CA ARG A 210 2.39 17.34 -11.80
C ARG A 210 0.97 17.90 -11.85
N ALA A 211 0.42 18.31 -10.71
CA ALA A 211 -0.91 18.88 -10.66
C ALA A 211 -0.88 20.37 -11.03
N ASP A 212 -1.85 20.81 -11.82
CA ASP A 212 -2.10 22.23 -12.11
C ASP A 212 -2.59 22.95 -10.84
N HIS A 213 -3.35 22.24 -10.02
CA HIS A 213 -3.79 22.70 -8.70
C HIS A 213 -3.41 21.67 -7.63
N TRP A 214 -2.55 22.05 -6.69
CA TRP A 214 -2.35 21.27 -5.46
C TRP A 214 -2.88 22.06 -4.27
N LEU A 215 -3.91 21.54 -3.62
CA LEU A 215 -4.54 22.16 -2.45
C LEU A 215 -4.11 21.39 -1.20
N ARG A 216 -3.24 22.02 -0.41
CA ARG A 216 -2.70 21.46 0.84
C ARG A 216 -3.71 21.55 1.98
N VAL A 217 -4.76 20.73 1.89
CA VAL A 217 -5.88 20.71 2.84
C VAL A 217 -5.44 20.30 4.25
N ARG A 218 -5.99 20.93 5.28
CA ARG A 218 -5.92 20.44 6.65
C ARG A 218 -6.63 19.08 6.75
N PRO A 219 -5.98 18.01 7.24
CA PRO A 219 -6.62 16.70 7.37
C PRO A 219 -7.98 16.78 8.07
N GLY A 220 -9.02 16.18 7.48
CA GLY A 220 -10.37 16.13 8.04
C GLY A 220 -11.24 17.35 7.75
N THR A 221 -10.84 18.25 6.83
CA THR A 221 -11.62 19.46 6.46
C THR A 221 -12.05 19.51 5.00
N ASP A 222 -12.01 18.35 4.35
CA ASP A 222 -12.33 18.17 2.94
C ASP A 222 -13.78 18.56 2.60
N ALA A 223 -14.74 18.27 3.50
CA ALA A 223 -16.14 18.67 3.35
C ALA A 223 -16.30 20.20 3.29
N ALA A 224 -15.58 20.95 4.13
CA ALA A 224 -15.59 22.41 4.11
C ALA A 224 -15.10 22.96 2.76
N LEU A 225 -14.03 22.39 2.20
CA LEU A 225 -13.53 22.77 0.88
C LEU A 225 -14.55 22.47 -0.22
N ALA A 226 -15.14 21.26 -0.22
CA ALA A 226 -16.13 20.87 -1.22
C ALA A 226 -17.39 21.77 -1.19
N LEU A 227 -17.91 22.07 0.00
CA LEU A 227 -19.05 22.98 0.18
C LEU A 227 -18.71 24.41 -0.23
N GLY A 228 -17.48 24.87 0.02
CA GLY A 228 -16.98 26.17 -0.41
C GLY A 228 -16.83 26.31 -1.93
N LEU A 229 -16.31 25.28 -2.59
CA LEU A 229 -16.24 25.22 -4.06
C LEU A 229 -17.66 25.23 -4.65
N ALA A 230 -18.58 24.43 -4.09
CA ALA A 230 -19.97 24.41 -4.52
C ALA A 230 -20.66 25.77 -4.32
N HIS A 231 -20.37 26.47 -3.21
CA HIS A 231 -20.86 27.82 -2.96
C HIS A 231 -20.43 28.80 -4.06
N LEU A 232 -19.16 28.77 -4.46
CA LEU A 232 -18.63 29.62 -5.52
C LEU A 232 -19.28 29.32 -6.88
N LEU A 233 -19.36 28.04 -7.26
CA LEU A 233 -20.04 27.64 -8.51
C LEU A 233 -21.51 28.09 -8.53
N ILE A 234 -22.20 27.97 -7.40
CA ILE A 234 -23.58 28.39 -7.24
C ILE A 234 -23.74 29.91 -7.34
N ALA A 235 -22.90 30.67 -6.63
CA ALA A 235 -22.98 32.12 -6.55
C ALA A 235 -22.64 32.79 -7.90
N ASP A 236 -21.70 32.21 -8.64
CA ASP A 236 -21.24 32.71 -9.94
C ASP A 236 -22.01 32.08 -11.11
N GLU A 237 -23.04 31.28 -10.84
CA GLU A 237 -23.83 30.53 -11.85
C GLU A 237 -22.98 29.62 -12.76
N GLY A 238 -21.82 29.17 -12.28
CA GLY A 238 -20.84 28.31 -13.00
C GLY A 238 -21.13 26.81 -12.93
N TYR A 239 -22.39 26.41 -12.76
CA TYR A 239 -22.82 24.99 -12.71
C TYR A 239 -23.73 24.63 -13.89
N ASP A 240 -23.85 23.34 -14.22
CA ASP A 240 -24.77 22.85 -15.25
C ASP A 240 -26.22 22.93 -14.76
N ALA A 241 -26.83 24.09 -14.95
CA ALA A 241 -28.20 24.36 -14.54
C ALA A 241 -29.23 23.52 -15.31
N ALA A 242 -28.91 23.02 -16.51
CA ALA A 242 -29.81 22.16 -17.27
C ALA A 242 -29.84 20.75 -16.65
N PHE A 243 -28.67 20.20 -16.33
CA PHE A 243 -28.57 18.93 -15.61
C PHE A 243 -29.21 19.02 -14.22
N VAL A 244 -28.93 20.08 -13.46
CA VAL A 244 -29.52 20.28 -12.13
C VAL A 244 -31.05 20.28 -12.19
N ARG A 245 -31.66 20.98 -13.15
CA ARG A 245 -33.13 21.00 -13.28
C ARG A 245 -33.73 19.69 -13.77
N ALA A 246 -33.04 18.94 -14.62
CA ALA A 246 -33.61 17.76 -15.27
C ALA A 246 -33.35 16.44 -14.52
N TRP A 247 -32.18 16.31 -13.89
CA TRP A 247 -31.64 15.02 -13.44
C TRP A 247 -31.25 14.97 -11.97
N THR A 248 -31.33 16.08 -11.25
CA THR A 248 -31.23 16.11 -9.79
C THR A 248 -32.61 16.28 -9.15
N ASN A 249 -32.71 16.04 -7.85
CA ASN A 249 -33.90 16.39 -7.08
C ASN A 249 -33.96 17.87 -6.69
N GLY A 250 -33.04 18.70 -7.18
CA GLY A 250 -32.94 20.13 -6.88
C GLY A 250 -34.25 20.91 -7.03
N PRO A 251 -35.05 20.71 -8.09
CA PRO A 251 -36.32 21.43 -8.25
C PRO A 251 -37.48 20.91 -7.40
N LEU A 252 -37.35 19.73 -6.78
CA LEU A 252 -38.43 19.17 -5.98
C LEU A 252 -38.65 20.05 -4.74
N LEU A 253 -39.91 20.39 -4.47
CA LEU A 253 -40.29 21.26 -3.37
C LEU A 253 -40.17 20.52 -2.03
N VAL A 254 -39.45 21.13 -1.09
CA VAL A 254 -39.28 20.68 0.30
C VAL A 254 -40.12 21.57 1.21
N ARG A 255 -41.03 20.98 1.97
CA ARG A 255 -41.86 21.67 2.94
C ARG A 255 -41.02 22.18 4.11
N ALA A 256 -41.22 23.43 4.52
CA ALA A 256 -40.47 24.04 5.62
C ALA A 256 -40.85 23.50 7.00
N ASP A 257 -42.07 22.98 7.16
CA ASP A 257 -42.60 22.49 8.44
C ASP A 257 -42.07 21.09 8.82
N THR A 258 -41.78 20.25 7.82
CA THR A 258 -41.40 18.85 8.00
C THR A 258 -40.02 18.51 7.44
N GLY A 259 -39.48 19.34 6.55
CA GLY A 259 -38.26 19.03 5.79
C GLY A 259 -38.44 17.92 4.75
N ARG A 260 -39.67 17.42 4.56
CA ARG A 260 -40.01 16.39 3.58
C ARG A 260 -40.33 16.99 2.23
N PHE A 261 -40.16 16.22 1.16
CA PHE A 261 -40.63 16.60 -0.16
C PHE A 261 -42.15 16.67 -0.19
N LEU A 262 -42.67 17.74 -0.78
CA LEU A 262 -44.09 17.88 -1.09
C LEU A 262 -44.46 16.86 -2.17
N ARG A 263 -45.45 16.00 -1.89
CA ARG A 263 -45.95 14.99 -2.81
C ARG A 263 -46.96 15.57 -3.80
N ALA A 264 -47.06 14.93 -4.96
CA ALA A 264 -47.98 15.38 -6.01
C ALA A 264 -49.46 15.34 -5.58
N ASP A 265 -49.84 14.35 -4.78
CA ASP A 265 -51.19 14.20 -4.23
C ASP A 265 -51.48 15.15 -3.06
N GLU A 266 -50.53 15.95 -2.61
CA GLU A 266 -50.82 17.01 -1.64
C GLU A 266 -51.29 18.30 -2.34
N LEU A 267 -51.16 18.40 -3.67
CA LEU A 267 -51.55 19.59 -4.44
C LEU A 267 -53.07 19.66 -4.69
N PRO A 268 -53.66 20.88 -4.69
CA PRO A 268 -55.06 21.08 -5.04
C PRO A 268 -55.38 20.64 -6.48
N GLY A 269 -56.53 19.99 -6.67
CA GLY A 269 -57.00 19.60 -8.01
C GLY A 269 -56.28 18.40 -8.64
N ILE A 270 -55.32 17.79 -7.94
CA ILE A 270 -54.69 16.52 -8.33
C ILE A 270 -55.50 15.34 -7.76
N THR A 271 -55.58 14.23 -8.51
CA THR A 271 -56.24 12.99 -8.07
C THR A 271 -55.56 12.44 -6.80
N PRO A 272 -56.33 11.95 -5.81
CA PRO A 272 -55.78 11.21 -4.69
C PRO A 272 -54.86 10.07 -5.14
N ASP A 273 -53.79 9.83 -4.40
CA ASP A 273 -52.83 8.75 -4.64
C ASP A 273 -52.02 8.84 -5.95
N LEU A 274 -52.01 10.00 -6.63
CA LEU A 274 -51.11 10.22 -7.77
C LEU A 274 -49.64 10.12 -7.27
N PRO A 275 -48.85 9.14 -7.74
CA PRO A 275 -47.46 9.03 -7.33
C PRO A 275 -46.66 10.20 -7.90
N GLY A 276 -45.72 10.72 -7.11
CA GLY A 276 -44.78 11.74 -7.56
C GLY A 276 -44.57 12.86 -6.55
N PHE A 277 -43.93 13.91 -7.01
CA PHE A 277 -43.47 15.05 -6.24
C PHE A 277 -44.07 16.35 -6.79
N ALA A 278 -43.84 17.46 -6.10
CA ALA A 278 -44.20 18.78 -6.61
C ALA A 278 -42.96 19.58 -7.01
N VAL A 279 -43.06 20.32 -8.11
CA VAL A 279 -42.09 21.33 -8.56
C VAL A 279 -42.80 22.67 -8.71
N PHE A 280 -42.06 23.78 -8.75
CA PHE A 280 -42.65 25.10 -9.04
C PHE A 280 -42.28 25.55 -10.45
N ASP A 281 -43.27 25.80 -11.32
CA ASP A 281 -43.05 26.37 -12.66
C ASP A 281 -43.05 27.91 -12.56
N GLU A 282 -41.90 28.52 -12.89
CA GLU A 282 -41.70 29.96 -12.81
C GLU A 282 -42.49 30.77 -13.83
N VAL A 283 -42.89 30.14 -14.94
CA VAL A 283 -43.68 30.75 -16.02
C VAL A 283 -45.17 30.74 -15.67
N THR A 284 -45.69 29.63 -15.14
CA THR A 284 -47.10 29.54 -14.72
C THR A 284 -47.33 30.16 -13.33
N GLY A 285 -46.27 30.27 -12.53
CA GLY A 285 -46.30 30.82 -11.18
C GLY A 285 -47.01 29.88 -10.18
N ARG A 286 -47.01 28.58 -10.44
CA ARG A 286 -47.75 27.58 -9.64
C ARG A 286 -46.89 26.34 -9.37
N ALA A 287 -47.26 25.62 -8.31
CA ALA A 287 -46.76 24.26 -8.09
C ALA A 287 -47.46 23.28 -9.02
N GLU A 288 -46.70 22.36 -9.60
CA GLU A 288 -47.15 21.35 -10.56
C GLU A 288 -46.67 19.95 -10.12
N ALA A 289 -47.47 18.93 -10.43
CA ALA A 289 -47.11 17.54 -10.16
C ALA A 289 -45.99 17.07 -11.11
N TYR A 290 -45.03 16.34 -10.56
CA TYR A 290 -43.90 15.78 -11.29
C TYR A 290 -43.65 14.32 -10.91
N ASP A 291 -43.87 13.43 -11.86
CA ASP A 291 -43.51 12.01 -11.78
C ASP A 291 -42.07 11.79 -12.23
N THR A 292 -41.17 11.50 -11.30
CA THR A 292 -39.74 11.27 -11.59
C THR A 292 -39.48 9.92 -12.27
N ALA A 293 -40.48 9.04 -12.43
CA ALA A 293 -40.36 7.88 -13.31
C ALA A 293 -40.24 8.30 -14.79
N ARG A 294 -40.64 9.52 -15.15
CA ARG A 294 -40.60 10.06 -16.52
C ARG A 294 -39.48 11.07 -16.70
N ALA A 295 -39.13 11.36 -17.95
CA ALA A 295 -38.26 12.49 -18.26
C ALA A 295 -38.91 13.83 -17.82
N ALA A 296 -38.11 14.77 -17.34
CA ALA A 296 -38.62 16.10 -16.97
C ALA A 296 -39.22 16.80 -18.20
N HIS A 297 -40.46 17.28 -18.07
CA HIS A 297 -41.11 18.06 -19.12
C HIS A 297 -40.86 19.56 -18.89
N ARG A 298 -40.19 20.22 -19.85
CA ARG A 298 -39.78 21.64 -19.78
C ARG A 298 -39.02 22.02 -18.48
N PRO A 299 -37.96 21.27 -18.11
CA PRO A 299 -37.22 21.50 -16.88
C PRO A 299 -36.64 22.91 -16.79
N GLU A 300 -36.42 23.62 -17.91
CA GLU A 300 -35.95 25.01 -17.94
C GLU A 300 -36.86 26.00 -17.18
N ARG A 301 -38.11 25.61 -16.88
CA ARG A 301 -39.08 26.42 -16.13
C ARG A 301 -39.09 26.14 -14.63
N PHE A 302 -38.45 25.07 -14.18
CA PHE A 302 -38.52 24.68 -12.78
C PHE A 302 -37.67 25.60 -11.91
N ALA A 303 -38.28 26.10 -10.84
CA ALA A 303 -37.60 26.95 -9.88
C ALA A 303 -36.52 26.16 -9.12
N LEU A 304 -35.34 26.76 -9.03
CA LEU A 304 -34.23 26.26 -8.21
C LEU A 304 -34.04 27.07 -6.92
N ARG A 305 -34.62 28.27 -6.86
CA ARG A 305 -34.41 29.25 -5.80
C ARG A 305 -35.71 29.76 -5.19
N GLY A 306 -35.61 30.21 -3.95
CA GLY A 306 -36.65 30.94 -3.24
C GLY A 306 -37.66 30.06 -2.48
N THR A 307 -38.21 30.63 -1.41
CA THR A 307 -39.30 30.03 -0.61
C THR A 307 -40.63 30.63 -1.03
N ARG A 308 -41.67 29.80 -1.16
CA ARG A 308 -42.99 30.22 -1.63
C ARG A 308 -44.09 29.53 -0.81
N PRO A 309 -45.20 30.23 -0.49
CA PRO A 309 -46.36 29.60 0.13
C PRO A 309 -47.11 28.76 -0.91
N ILE A 310 -47.31 27.47 -0.62
CA ILE A 310 -48.00 26.52 -1.49
C ILE A 310 -49.31 26.07 -0.82
N PRO A 311 -50.47 26.32 -1.45
CA PRO A 311 -51.73 25.78 -0.95
C PRO A 311 -51.77 24.26 -1.13
N LEU A 312 -52.25 23.55 -0.12
CA LEU A 312 -52.42 22.10 -0.10
C LEU A 312 -53.89 21.71 -0.35
N ARG A 313 -54.11 20.44 -0.70
CA ARG A 313 -55.43 19.86 -0.95
C ARG A 313 -56.38 19.99 0.25
N ASP A 314 -55.86 19.93 1.47
CA ASP A 314 -56.63 20.06 2.72
C ASP A 314 -57.03 21.51 3.05
N GLY A 315 -56.63 22.48 2.22
CA GLY A 315 -56.91 23.90 2.40
C GLY A 315 -55.88 24.64 3.26
N SER A 316 -54.88 23.95 3.81
CA SER A 316 -53.74 24.60 4.48
C SER A 316 -52.77 25.21 3.45
N VAL A 317 -51.87 26.07 3.93
CA VAL A 317 -50.79 26.66 3.13
C VAL A 317 -49.48 26.38 3.85
N VAL A 318 -48.51 25.81 3.15
CA VAL A 318 -47.18 25.51 3.69
C VAL A 318 -46.11 26.21 2.87
N ASP A 319 -45.11 26.77 3.54
CA ASP A 319 -43.96 27.32 2.85
C ASP A 319 -43.10 26.17 2.30
N CYS A 320 -42.80 26.23 1.01
CA CYS A 320 -41.92 25.27 0.34
C CYS A 320 -40.75 26.00 -0.32
N ALA A 321 -39.60 25.34 -0.35
CA ALA A 321 -38.44 25.77 -1.13
C ALA A 321 -37.91 24.58 -1.94
N PRO A 322 -37.37 24.78 -3.16
CA PRO A 322 -36.70 23.72 -3.89
C PRO A 322 -35.56 23.10 -3.08
N ALA A 323 -35.30 21.81 -3.21
CA ALA A 323 -34.16 21.16 -2.57
C ALA A 323 -32.81 21.83 -2.91
N PHE A 324 -32.68 22.41 -4.11
CA PHE A 324 -31.49 23.18 -4.50
C PHE A 324 -31.29 24.45 -3.67
N GLU A 325 -32.37 25.09 -3.20
CA GLU A 325 -32.30 26.21 -2.25
C GLU A 325 -31.73 25.73 -0.90
N ARG A 326 -32.17 24.56 -0.42
CA ARG A 326 -31.65 23.96 0.82
C ARG A 326 -30.17 23.61 0.72
N TYR A 327 -29.76 23.00 -0.40
CA TYR A 327 -28.36 22.70 -0.66
C TYR A 327 -27.51 23.98 -0.75
N ALA A 328 -27.96 24.99 -1.49
CA ALA A 328 -27.22 26.23 -1.61
C ALA A 328 -27.11 27.02 -0.30
N ALA A 329 -28.14 26.97 0.55
CA ALA A 329 -28.05 27.56 1.88
C ALA A 329 -26.97 26.86 2.73
N ALA A 330 -26.85 25.53 2.63
CA ALA A 330 -25.78 24.78 3.28
C ALA A 330 -24.39 25.17 2.73
N CYS A 331 -24.25 25.33 1.41
CA CYS A 331 -23.01 25.81 0.78
C CYS A 331 -22.70 27.27 1.17
N ALA A 332 -23.68 28.17 1.20
CA ALA A 332 -23.48 29.60 1.49
C ALA A 332 -22.94 29.88 2.90
N ALA A 333 -23.05 28.92 3.82
CA ALA A 333 -22.40 28.99 5.13
C ALA A 333 -20.86 28.90 5.04
N TRP A 334 -20.32 28.45 3.89
CA TRP A 334 -18.91 28.23 3.61
C TRP A 334 -18.36 29.30 2.67
N THR A 335 -18.30 30.54 3.18
CA THR A 335 -17.68 31.65 2.48
C THR A 335 -16.18 31.38 2.24
N PRO A 336 -15.57 31.93 1.18
CA PRO A 336 -14.17 31.62 0.84
C PRO A 336 -13.15 31.91 1.96
N ASP A 337 -13.38 32.96 2.76
CA ASP A 337 -12.56 33.29 3.94
C ASP A 337 -12.70 32.25 5.05
N ARG A 338 -13.92 31.77 5.31
CA ARG A 338 -14.17 30.71 6.29
C ARG A 338 -13.54 29.40 5.84
N VAL A 339 -13.69 29.03 4.57
CA VAL A 339 -13.07 27.83 3.99
C VAL A 339 -11.56 27.91 4.12
N ALA A 340 -10.96 29.07 3.81
CA ALA A 340 -9.52 29.27 3.95
C ALA A 340 -9.06 29.11 5.42
N ALA A 341 -9.80 29.65 6.37
CA ALA A 341 -9.49 29.53 7.80
C ALA A 341 -9.61 28.08 8.30
N THR A 342 -10.65 27.35 7.89
CA THR A 342 -10.89 25.96 8.31
C THR A 342 -9.88 25.00 7.69
N THR A 343 -9.61 25.15 6.39
CA THR A 343 -8.82 24.20 5.59
C THR A 343 -7.33 24.53 5.52
N TRP A 344 -6.95 25.74 5.92
CA TRP A 344 -5.60 26.30 5.76
C TRP A 344 -5.15 26.51 4.30
N ILE A 345 -6.08 26.44 3.34
CA ILE A 345 -5.81 26.71 1.93
C ILE A 345 -6.02 28.21 1.68
N PRO A 346 -5.08 28.91 1.02
CA PRO A 346 -5.28 30.30 0.67
C PRO A 346 -6.54 30.52 -0.19
N GLU A 347 -7.30 31.58 0.11
CA GLU A 347 -8.54 31.91 -0.62
C GLU A 347 -8.34 31.98 -2.15
N ARG A 348 -7.20 32.50 -2.62
CA ARG A 348 -6.89 32.58 -4.05
C ARG A 348 -6.88 31.20 -4.73
N GLU A 349 -6.42 30.17 -4.03
CA GLU A 349 -6.27 28.81 -4.58
C GLU A 349 -7.63 28.11 -4.64
N ILE A 350 -8.48 28.35 -3.64
CA ILE A 350 -9.88 27.90 -3.61
C ILE A 350 -10.64 28.52 -4.80
N ARG A 351 -10.53 29.84 -5.00
CA ARG A 351 -11.18 30.54 -6.12
C ARG A 351 -10.63 30.10 -7.47
N ALA A 352 -9.32 29.90 -7.59
CA ALA A 352 -8.70 29.43 -8.82
C ALA A 352 -9.23 28.05 -9.22
N LEU A 353 -9.34 27.11 -8.27
CA LEU A 353 -9.92 25.80 -8.55
C LEU A 353 -11.41 25.89 -8.88
N ALA A 354 -12.19 26.72 -8.18
CA ALA A 354 -13.61 26.91 -8.51
C ALA A 354 -13.81 27.44 -9.94
N ALA A 355 -12.99 28.41 -10.36
CA ALA A 355 -13.01 28.94 -11.71
C ALA A 355 -12.60 27.87 -12.75
N GLU A 356 -11.62 27.03 -12.44
CA GLU A 356 -11.22 25.91 -13.31
C GLU A 356 -12.33 24.87 -13.46
N ILE A 357 -13.01 24.50 -12.36
CA ILE A 357 -14.17 23.59 -12.40
C ILE A 357 -15.31 24.19 -13.23
N ALA A 358 -15.62 25.48 -13.05
CA ALA A 358 -16.67 26.16 -13.80
C ALA A 358 -16.36 26.25 -15.31
N ALA A 359 -15.08 26.37 -15.68
CA ALA A 359 -14.64 26.49 -17.06
C ALA A 359 -14.52 25.14 -17.78
N ALA A 360 -14.36 24.04 -17.04
CA ALA A 360 -14.14 22.71 -17.60
C ALA A 360 -15.45 22.11 -18.18
N PRO A 361 -15.50 21.77 -19.48
CA PRO A 361 -16.66 21.11 -20.07
C PRO A 361 -16.93 19.70 -19.51
N SER A 362 -15.87 18.99 -19.13
CA SER A 362 -15.95 17.66 -18.55
C SER A 362 -15.02 17.52 -17.35
N VAL A 363 -15.57 16.98 -16.26
CA VAL A 363 -14.86 16.78 -15.00
C VAL A 363 -14.94 15.31 -14.62
N THR A 364 -13.80 14.72 -14.24
CA THR A 364 -13.77 13.46 -13.50
C THR A 364 -13.40 13.73 -12.06
N TYR A 365 -13.88 12.91 -11.12
CA TYR A 365 -13.34 12.91 -9.77
C TYR A 365 -13.15 11.51 -9.21
N TYR A 366 -12.20 11.37 -8.29
CA TYR A 366 -12.05 10.16 -7.52
C TYR A 366 -11.56 10.45 -6.10
N GLY A 367 -12.42 10.15 -5.12
CA GLY A 367 -12.11 10.16 -3.69
C GLY A 367 -11.70 8.78 -3.18
N TRP A 368 -10.73 8.71 -2.25
CA TRP A 368 -10.40 7.45 -1.58
C TRP A 368 -10.00 7.61 -0.10
N THR A 369 -9.08 6.78 0.41
CA THR A 369 -8.79 6.65 1.85
C THR A 369 -8.40 7.95 2.54
N GLY A 370 -7.93 8.97 1.82
CA GLY A 370 -7.62 10.29 2.38
C GLY A 370 -8.83 11.03 2.95
N VAL A 371 -10.02 10.84 2.35
CA VAL A 371 -11.29 11.43 2.82
C VAL A 371 -12.14 10.42 3.61
N GLY A 372 -11.92 9.13 3.39
CA GLY A 372 -12.69 8.04 3.96
C GLY A 372 -12.38 7.59 5.38
N GLN A 373 -11.34 8.14 6.00
CA GLN A 373 -10.83 7.74 7.31
C GLN A 373 -10.99 8.88 8.33
N SER A 374 -12.20 9.43 8.42
CA SER A 374 -12.55 10.53 9.33
C SER A 374 -13.90 10.24 10.01
N ALA A 375 -14.17 10.94 11.12
CA ALA A 375 -15.46 10.85 11.81
C ALA A 375 -16.64 11.48 11.02
N ASN A 376 -16.35 12.17 9.91
CA ASN A 376 -17.35 12.79 9.03
C ASN A 376 -17.23 12.27 7.58
N ALA A 377 -16.75 11.03 7.40
CA ALA A 377 -16.42 10.46 6.10
C ALA A 377 -17.62 10.38 5.16
N ALA A 378 -18.81 10.03 5.66
CA ALA A 378 -20.01 9.91 4.84
C ALA A 378 -20.50 11.28 4.34
N GLN A 379 -20.56 12.30 5.20
CA GLN A 379 -20.96 13.64 4.75
C GLN A 379 -19.88 14.31 3.90
N THR A 380 -18.60 14.00 4.14
CA THR A 380 -17.50 14.43 3.24
C THR A 380 -17.70 13.87 1.84
N GLU A 381 -17.96 12.57 1.71
CA GLU A 381 -18.25 11.97 0.40
C GLU A 381 -19.51 12.58 -0.23
N ARG A 382 -20.56 12.86 0.55
CA ARG A 382 -21.75 13.57 0.04
C ARG A 382 -21.44 14.98 -0.45
N ALA A 383 -20.59 15.73 0.25
CA ALA A 383 -20.17 17.06 -0.18
C ALA A 383 -19.41 16.99 -1.52
N LEU A 384 -18.54 15.99 -1.70
CA LEU A 384 -17.85 15.74 -2.96
C LEU A 384 -18.80 15.33 -4.09
N ALA A 385 -19.70 14.38 -3.82
CA ALA A 385 -20.66 13.88 -4.80
C ALA A 385 -21.66 14.98 -5.24
N THR A 386 -22.12 15.82 -4.33
CA THR A 386 -23.03 16.94 -4.64
C THR A 386 -22.31 18.11 -5.32
N LEU A 387 -21.04 18.37 -5.02
CA LEU A 387 -20.18 19.25 -5.82
C LEU A 387 -20.04 18.70 -7.26
N TYR A 388 -19.74 17.42 -7.39
CA TYR A 388 -19.62 16.76 -8.69
C TYR A 388 -20.93 16.78 -9.50
N ALA A 389 -22.08 16.64 -8.83
CA ALA A 389 -23.38 16.74 -9.48
C ALA A 389 -23.62 18.10 -10.16
N LEU A 390 -22.97 19.18 -9.70
CA LEU A 390 -23.05 20.51 -10.31
C LEU A 390 -22.37 20.58 -11.69
N THR A 391 -21.48 19.65 -12.02
CA THR A 391 -20.76 19.66 -13.31
C THR A 391 -21.52 18.93 -14.42
N GLY A 392 -22.57 18.17 -14.08
CA GLY A 392 -23.32 17.37 -15.05
C GLY A 392 -22.53 16.23 -15.71
N SER A 393 -21.34 15.90 -15.18
CA SER A 393 -20.40 14.96 -15.82
C SER A 393 -20.64 13.48 -15.45
N TYR A 394 -21.59 13.16 -14.56
CA TYR A 394 -21.87 11.77 -14.19
C TYR A 394 -22.38 10.94 -15.37
N ASP A 395 -21.74 9.80 -15.62
CA ASP A 395 -22.01 8.91 -16.75
C ASP A 395 -22.02 9.65 -18.10
N ALA A 396 -21.16 10.64 -18.28
CA ALA A 396 -20.95 11.39 -19.52
C ALA A 396 -19.51 11.21 -20.04
N PRO A 397 -19.25 11.45 -21.34
CA PRO A 397 -17.89 11.45 -21.87
C PRO A 397 -16.99 12.42 -21.09
N GLY A 398 -15.81 11.97 -20.70
CA GLY A 398 -14.88 12.79 -19.89
C GLY A 398 -15.29 12.96 -18.43
N GLY A 399 -16.28 12.20 -17.96
CA GLY A 399 -16.67 12.11 -16.55
C GLY A 399 -16.51 10.70 -15.97
N ASN A 400 -17.11 10.44 -14.81
CA ASN A 400 -17.13 9.10 -14.22
C ASN A 400 -18.10 8.19 -14.98
N HIS A 401 -17.56 7.19 -15.68
CA HIS A 401 -18.30 6.31 -16.59
C HIS A 401 -18.76 5.04 -15.88
N VAL A 402 -20.07 4.77 -15.91
CA VAL A 402 -20.63 3.55 -15.32
C VAL A 402 -20.49 2.41 -16.31
N VAL A 403 -19.53 1.51 -16.06
CA VAL A 403 -19.30 0.31 -16.88
C VAL A 403 -19.57 -0.96 -16.05
N PRO A 404 -20.73 -1.61 -16.23
CA PRO A 404 -21.01 -2.86 -15.55
C PRO A 404 -20.05 -3.95 -16.02
N ALA A 405 -19.77 -4.91 -15.13
CA ALA A 405 -19.02 -6.12 -15.50
C ALA A 405 -19.78 -6.94 -16.57
N PRO A 406 -19.10 -7.84 -17.29
CA PRO A 406 -19.74 -8.82 -18.16
C PRO A 406 -20.80 -9.61 -17.36
N PRO A 407 -21.95 -9.95 -17.95
CA PRO A 407 -23.00 -10.67 -17.23
C PRO A 407 -22.45 -12.03 -16.77
N TYR A 408 -22.61 -12.37 -15.49
CA TYR A 408 -22.20 -13.65 -14.92
C TYR A 408 -23.18 -14.01 -13.80
N ASN A 409 -23.18 -15.26 -13.33
CA ASN A 409 -23.98 -15.64 -12.17
C ASN A 409 -23.20 -15.33 -10.87
N PRO A 410 -23.61 -14.35 -10.05
CA PRO A 410 -22.89 -14.04 -8.82
C PRO A 410 -23.06 -15.14 -7.78
N ALA A 411 -21.96 -15.63 -7.22
CA ALA A 411 -21.97 -16.69 -6.23
C ALA A 411 -22.59 -16.25 -4.89
N ALA A 412 -22.54 -14.95 -4.58
CA ALA A 412 -23.05 -14.42 -3.33
C ALA A 412 -24.04 -13.28 -3.55
N SER A 413 -25.15 -13.31 -2.81
CA SER A 413 -26.15 -12.24 -2.76
C SER A 413 -26.62 -12.03 -1.32
N PHE A 414 -26.79 -10.78 -0.89
CA PHE A 414 -27.34 -10.48 0.43
C PHE A 414 -28.76 -11.04 0.61
N ALA A 415 -29.46 -11.32 -0.49
CA ALA A 415 -30.76 -12.00 -0.50
C ALA A 415 -30.72 -13.40 0.14
N GLN A 416 -29.54 -14.03 0.24
CA GLN A 416 -29.36 -15.38 0.79
C GLN A 416 -29.57 -15.46 2.31
N PHE A 417 -29.48 -14.35 3.05
CA PHE A 417 -29.82 -14.35 4.46
C PHE A 417 -31.34 -14.36 4.69
N ALA A 418 -31.79 -15.10 5.69
CA ALA A 418 -33.12 -14.91 6.26
C ALA A 418 -33.25 -13.48 6.86
N PRO A 419 -34.39 -12.77 6.71
CA PRO A 419 -34.57 -11.43 7.24
C PRO A 419 -34.26 -11.29 8.74
N GLU A 420 -34.64 -12.29 9.53
CA GLU A 420 -34.40 -12.33 10.99
C GLU A 420 -32.91 -12.38 11.30
N GLN A 421 -32.12 -13.02 10.44
CA GLN A 421 -30.68 -13.14 10.62
C GLN A 421 -29.95 -11.85 10.22
N ARG A 422 -30.43 -11.14 9.18
CA ARG A 422 -29.90 -9.83 8.81
C ARG A 422 -30.05 -8.81 9.93
N ALA A 423 -31.16 -8.87 10.66
CA ALA A 423 -31.46 -7.98 11.78
C ALA A 423 -30.49 -8.13 12.97
N LYS A 424 -29.69 -9.21 13.01
CA LYS A 424 -28.72 -9.47 14.07
C LYS A 424 -27.33 -8.93 13.78
N ALA A 425 -27.05 -8.35 12.60
CA ALA A 425 -25.73 -7.81 12.29
C ALA A 425 -25.27 -6.83 13.38
N LEU A 426 -24.06 -7.05 13.93
CA LEU A 426 -23.50 -6.17 14.95
C LEU A 426 -23.36 -4.72 14.42
N GLY A 427 -23.77 -3.75 15.23
CA GLY A 427 -23.71 -2.32 14.87
C GLY A 427 -24.85 -1.82 13.98
N LEU A 428 -25.82 -2.67 13.60
CA LEU A 428 -26.96 -2.27 12.76
C LEU A 428 -27.87 -1.23 13.43
N ASP A 429 -28.04 -1.32 14.74
CA ASP A 429 -28.78 -0.35 15.55
C ASP A 429 -28.11 1.03 15.58
N LYS A 430 -26.78 1.06 15.52
CA LYS A 430 -25.97 2.28 15.47
C LYS A 430 -25.91 2.88 14.08
N HIS A 431 -25.80 2.03 13.05
CA HIS A 431 -25.58 2.42 11.66
C HIS A 431 -26.64 1.80 10.72
N PRO A 432 -27.93 2.16 10.85
CA PRO A 432 -29.03 1.48 10.16
C PRO A 432 -29.02 1.65 8.64
N LEU A 433 -28.32 2.67 8.13
CA LEU A 433 -28.12 2.93 6.71
C LEU A 433 -26.73 2.54 6.22
N GLY A 434 -25.85 2.09 7.12
CA GLY A 434 -24.45 1.81 6.85
C GLY A 434 -24.17 0.38 6.42
N PRO A 435 -22.88 0.01 6.32
CA PRO A 435 -22.41 -1.34 6.00
C PRO A 435 -23.03 -2.49 6.82
N PRO A 436 -23.38 -2.32 8.12
CA PRO A 436 -24.06 -3.39 8.88
C PRO A 436 -25.40 -3.82 8.26
N ALA A 437 -26.10 -2.92 7.55
CA ALA A 437 -27.32 -3.25 6.81
C ALA A 437 -27.10 -4.24 5.65
N PHE A 438 -25.84 -4.55 5.34
CA PHE A 438 -25.40 -5.48 4.32
C PHE A 438 -24.53 -6.62 4.88
N GLY A 439 -24.48 -6.79 6.22
CA GLY A 439 -23.74 -7.86 6.90
C GLY A 439 -22.25 -7.60 7.10
N TYR A 440 -21.81 -6.34 6.97
CA TYR A 440 -20.42 -5.93 7.23
C TYR A 440 -20.35 -5.13 8.54
N ILE A 441 -19.67 -5.70 9.54
CA ILE A 441 -19.60 -5.13 10.88
C ILE A 441 -18.24 -4.47 11.12
N ASN A 442 -18.17 -3.53 12.06
CA ASN A 442 -16.92 -2.92 12.48
C ASN A 442 -16.18 -3.83 13.49
N SER A 443 -14.87 -3.63 13.64
CA SER A 443 -14.06 -4.43 14.57
C SER A 443 -14.31 -4.09 16.04
N GLY A 444 -14.73 -2.86 16.36
CA GLY A 444 -15.07 -2.44 17.72
C GLY A 444 -16.30 -3.14 18.31
N ASP A 445 -17.34 -3.36 17.50
CA ASP A 445 -18.58 -4.06 17.85
C ASP A 445 -18.32 -5.56 17.95
N LEU A 446 -17.49 -6.13 17.06
CA LEU A 446 -16.99 -7.49 17.23
C LEU A 446 -16.31 -7.65 18.59
N CYS A 447 -15.34 -6.79 18.93
CA CYS A 447 -14.63 -6.87 20.21
C CYS A 447 -15.59 -6.72 21.39
N THR A 448 -16.57 -5.81 21.30
CA THR A 448 -17.60 -5.63 22.34
C THR A 448 -18.44 -6.89 22.54
N ALA A 449 -18.86 -7.54 21.45
CA ALA A 449 -19.67 -8.76 21.54
C ALA A 449 -18.87 -9.93 22.13
N ILE A 450 -17.58 -10.05 21.80
CA ILE A 450 -16.69 -11.05 22.41
C ILE A 450 -16.49 -10.79 23.91
N GLU A 451 -16.15 -9.54 24.28
CA GLU A 451 -15.79 -9.19 25.66
C GLU A 451 -16.99 -9.18 26.62
N THR A 452 -18.17 -8.76 26.14
CA THR A 452 -19.34 -8.48 27.01
C THR A 452 -20.49 -9.44 26.83
N GLY A 453 -20.49 -10.24 25.76
CA GLY A 453 -21.62 -11.09 25.40
C GLY A 453 -22.87 -10.33 24.93
N ARG A 454 -22.73 -9.04 24.56
CA ARG A 454 -23.83 -8.18 24.12
C ARG A 454 -23.64 -7.68 22.68
N PRO A 455 -24.70 -7.59 21.86
CA PRO A 455 -26.09 -7.99 22.16
C PRO A 455 -26.28 -9.52 22.31
N TYR A 456 -25.29 -10.30 21.89
CA TYR A 456 -25.16 -11.75 22.10
C TYR A 456 -23.67 -12.12 22.08
N PRO A 457 -23.27 -13.30 22.58
CA PRO A 457 -21.86 -13.71 22.60
C PRO A 457 -21.35 -14.07 21.21
N VAL A 458 -20.17 -13.55 20.85
CA VAL A 458 -19.37 -14.11 19.74
C VAL A 458 -18.32 -15.02 20.34
N ARG A 459 -18.40 -16.31 20.00
CA ARG A 459 -17.61 -17.39 20.61
C ARG A 459 -16.50 -17.89 19.68
N ALA A 460 -16.70 -17.79 18.36
CA ALA A 460 -15.70 -18.23 17.39
C ALA A 460 -15.42 -17.21 16.28
N LEU A 461 -14.22 -17.29 15.71
CA LEU A 461 -13.79 -16.52 14.55
C LEU A 461 -13.08 -17.39 13.52
N VAL A 462 -13.49 -17.31 12.26
CA VAL A 462 -12.72 -17.87 11.13
C VAL A 462 -12.13 -16.72 10.30
N GLY A 463 -10.81 -16.64 10.24
CA GLY A 463 -10.07 -15.54 9.60
C GLY A 463 -9.40 -15.93 8.29
N PHE A 464 -9.62 -15.15 7.24
CA PHE A 464 -9.05 -15.32 5.89
C PHE A 464 -8.06 -14.19 5.56
N GLY A 465 -6.76 -14.46 5.71
CA GLY A 465 -5.65 -13.53 5.43
C GLY A 465 -5.67 -12.23 6.26
N SER A 466 -6.51 -12.18 7.31
CA SER A 466 -6.75 -10.98 8.10
C SER A 466 -5.67 -10.78 9.18
N ASN A 467 -5.22 -9.56 9.40
CA ASN A 467 -4.28 -9.24 10.48
C ASN A 467 -4.90 -8.16 11.37
N LEU A 468 -6.04 -8.48 11.98
CA LEU A 468 -6.87 -7.54 12.75
C LEU A 468 -6.08 -6.74 13.79
N VAL A 469 -5.13 -7.37 14.50
CA VAL A 469 -4.33 -6.70 15.54
C VAL A 469 -3.53 -5.51 14.98
N VAL A 470 -3.06 -5.60 13.73
CA VAL A 470 -2.24 -4.56 13.08
C VAL A 470 -3.04 -3.74 12.07
N ALA A 471 -4.16 -4.28 11.58
CA ALA A 471 -4.97 -3.65 10.55
C ALA A 471 -6.06 -2.75 11.14
N GLN A 472 -6.66 -3.10 12.28
CA GLN A 472 -7.77 -2.36 12.88
C GLN A 472 -7.34 -1.43 14.02
N PRO A 473 -8.10 -0.35 14.30
CA PRO A 473 -7.89 0.49 15.49
C PRO A 473 -7.96 -0.31 16.79
N ASP A 474 -7.43 0.26 17.88
CA ASP A 474 -7.48 -0.33 19.22
C ASP A 474 -6.85 -1.74 19.26
N SER A 475 -5.59 -1.82 18.82
CA SER A 475 -4.84 -3.07 18.67
C SER A 475 -4.75 -3.90 19.95
N ASP A 476 -4.58 -3.24 21.09
CA ASP A 476 -4.52 -3.88 22.42
C ASP A 476 -5.84 -4.57 22.76
N ARG A 477 -6.97 -3.90 22.54
CA ARG A 477 -8.29 -4.47 22.74
C ARG A 477 -8.57 -5.60 21.78
N THR A 478 -8.24 -5.41 20.50
CA THR A 478 -8.36 -6.46 19.47
C THR A 478 -7.60 -7.72 19.89
N ALA A 479 -6.35 -7.60 20.34
CA ALA A 479 -5.56 -8.75 20.79
C ALA A 479 -6.20 -9.47 22.00
N ARG A 480 -6.70 -8.71 22.99
CA ARG A 480 -7.39 -9.28 24.16
C ARG A 480 -8.69 -9.99 23.79
N ALA A 481 -9.50 -9.39 22.92
CA ALA A 481 -10.76 -9.97 22.46
C ALA A 481 -10.52 -11.29 21.72
N LEU A 482 -9.55 -11.33 20.78
CA LEU A 482 -9.21 -12.56 20.06
C LEU A 482 -8.74 -13.68 21.00
N ALA A 483 -7.95 -13.35 22.04
CA ALA A 483 -7.51 -14.31 23.04
C ALA A 483 -8.65 -14.86 23.92
N ALA A 484 -9.80 -14.15 23.99
CA ALA A 484 -10.97 -14.54 24.78
C ALA A 484 -11.98 -15.43 24.02
N LEU A 485 -11.82 -15.62 22.70
CA LEU A 485 -12.68 -16.51 21.91
C LEU A 485 -12.55 -17.97 22.37
N ASP A 486 -13.66 -18.70 22.37
CA ASP A 486 -13.68 -20.15 22.62
C ASP A 486 -12.92 -20.91 21.52
N PHE A 487 -13.02 -20.44 20.27
CA PHE A 487 -12.38 -21.08 19.13
C PHE A 487 -11.99 -20.09 18.02
N GLN A 488 -10.79 -20.21 17.47
CA GLN A 488 -10.31 -19.37 16.37
C GLN A 488 -9.56 -20.20 15.33
N VAL A 489 -9.91 -19.98 14.05
CA VAL A 489 -9.21 -20.53 12.89
C VAL A 489 -8.59 -19.38 12.11
N HIS A 490 -7.33 -19.53 11.70
CA HIS A 490 -6.63 -18.50 10.93
C HIS A 490 -5.97 -19.08 9.67
N LEU A 491 -6.39 -18.61 8.51
CA LEU A 491 -5.86 -18.98 7.20
C LEU A 491 -4.93 -17.87 6.71
N ASP A 492 -3.66 -18.19 6.42
CA ASP A 492 -2.70 -17.21 5.93
C ASP A 492 -1.51 -17.84 5.19
N LEU A 493 -0.75 -17.00 4.47
CA LEU A 493 0.53 -17.36 3.87
C LEU A 493 1.64 -17.40 4.92
N PHE A 494 1.55 -16.54 5.93
CA PHE A 494 2.58 -16.34 6.95
C PHE A 494 1.93 -16.25 8.33
N HIS A 495 2.64 -16.70 9.37
CA HIS A 495 2.26 -16.33 10.72
C HIS A 495 2.21 -14.81 10.86
N ASN A 496 1.18 -14.31 11.54
CA ASN A 496 0.96 -12.90 11.80
C ASN A 496 0.45 -12.69 13.25
N PRO A 497 0.38 -11.45 13.77
CA PRO A 497 -0.06 -11.20 15.14
C PRO A 497 -1.48 -11.71 15.47
N THR A 498 -2.42 -11.68 14.52
CA THR A 498 -3.76 -12.26 14.71
C THR A 498 -3.74 -13.79 14.78
N SER A 499 -2.83 -14.45 14.06
CA SER A 499 -2.68 -15.91 14.12
C SER A 499 -2.17 -16.41 15.47
N SER A 500 -1.56 -15.54 16.29
CA SER A 500 -0.97 -15.93 17.57
C SER A 500 -1.99 -16.48 18.56
N SER A 501 -3.24 -16.00 18.53
CA SER A 501 -4.33 -16.48 19.39
C SER A 501 -5.17 -17.61 18.77
N ALA A 502 -4.85 -18.04 17.54
CA ALA A 502 -5.61 -19.08 16.86
C ALA A 502 -5.44 -20.45 17.53
N ASP A 503 -6.48 -21.28 17.45
CA ASP A 503 -6.44 -22.68 17.86
C ASP A 503 -5.95 -23.57 16.71
N ILE A 504 -6.31 -23.22 15.48
CA ILE A 504 -5.83 -23.86 14.24
C ILE A 504 -5.34 -22.79 13.26
N VAL A 505 -4.15 -23.00 12.71
CA VAL A 505 -3.58 -22.19 11.62
C VAL A 505 -3.46 -23.06 10.37
N LEU A 506 -3.99 -22.57 9.25
CA LEU A 506 -4.00 -23.30 7.98
C LEU A 506 -3.14 -22.59 6.92
N PRO A 507 -2.25 -23.32 6.22
CA PRO A 507 -1.42 -22.77 5.16
C PRO A 507 -2.26 -22.51 3.89
N VAL A 508 -2.35 -21.26 3.44
CA VAL A 508 -3.04 -20.94 2.18
C VAL A 508 -2.11 -20.84 0.99
N ASN A 509 -2.65 -21.08 -0.20
CA ASN A 509 -1.96 -20.79 -1.46
C ASN A 509 -1.80 -19.28 -1.69
N SER A 510 -0.69 -18.89 -2.28
CA SER A 510 -0.58 -17.63 -2.99
C SER A 510 -1.39 -17.69 -4.29
N SER A 511 -1.68 -16.52 -4.87
CA SER A 511 -2.37 -16.39 -6.15
C SER A 511 -1.68 -17.10 -7.31
N TYR A 512 -0.41 -17.48 -7.16
CA TYR A 512 0.38 -18.10 -8.20
C TYR A 512 0.25 -19.63 -8.20
N GLU A 513 -0.39 -20.21 -7.20
CA GLU A 513 -0.45 -21.67 -6.96
C GLU A 513 -1.81 -22.30 -7.29
N HIS A 514 -2.79 -21.49 -7.68
CA HIS A 514 -4.13 -21.94 -8.05
C HIS A 514 -4.70 -21.12 -9.21
N GLU A 515 -5.68 -21.69 -9.89
CA GLU A 515 -6.44 -20.98 -10.91
C GLU A 515 -7.45 -20.03 -10.28
N ALA A 516 -7.73 -18.90 -10.91
CA ALA A 516 -8.73 -17.95 -10.41
C ALA A 516 -9.48 -17.26 -11.54
N LEU A 517 -10.81 -17.21 -11.42
CA LEU A 517 -11.70 -16.63 -12.41
C LEU A 517 -11.92 -15.13 -12.14
N ARG A 518 -11.92 -14.31 -13.20
CA ARG A 518 -12.18 -12.87 -13.10
C ARG A 518 -13.06 -12.33 -14.22
N PHE A 519 -14.03 -11.51 -13.82
CA PHE A 519 -14.90 -10.72 -14.68
C PHE A 519 -14.54 -9.22 -14.59
N GLY A 520 -13.85 -8.70 -15.60
CA GLY A 520 -13.53 -7.28 -15.76
C GLY A 520 -12.42 -6.72 -14.84
N PHE A 521 -11.83 -5.58 -15.24
CA PHE A 521 -10.64 -4.97 -14.60
C PHE A 521 -10.77 -3.50 -14.16
N GLU A 522 -11.97 -2.92 -14.02
CA GLU A 522 -12.25 -1.66 -13.27
C GLU A 522 -11.39 -0.41 -13.56
N VAL A 523 -10.74 -0.30 -14.73
CA VAL A 523 -9.88 0.84 -15.11
C VAL A 523 -10.44 1.62 -16.29
N SER A 524 -11.00 0.94 -17.29
CA SER A 524 -11.58 1.54 -18.48
C SER A 524 -12.69 0.64 -19.03
N HIS A 525 -13.47 1.16 -19.97
CA HIS A 525 -14.48 0.37 -20.68
C HIS A 525 -13.87 -0.92 -21.26
N ARG A 526 -12.75 -0.80 -21.99
CA ARG A 526 -12.02 -1.93 -22.57
C ARG A 526 -11.56 -2.94 -21.51
N ALA A 527 -11.10 -2.46 -20.35
CA ALA A 527 -10.65 -3.34 -19.27
C ALA A 527 -11.83 -4.12 -18.64
N GLN A 528 -13.03 -3.55 -18.61
CA GLN A 528 -14.22 -4.23 -18.10
C GLN A 528 -14.74 -5.34 -19.03
N GLU A 529 -14.47 -5.27 -20.33
CA GLU A 529 -14.89 -6.31 -21.28
C GLU A 529 -14.10 -7.62 -21.14
N GLN A 530 -13.06 -7.66 -20.31
CA GLN A 530 -12.15 -8.81 -20.20
C GLN A 530 -12.68 -9.85 -19.21
N VAL A 531 -12.78 -11.11 -19.63
CA VAL A 531 -13.04 -12.28 -18.77
C VAL A 531 -11.83 -13.20 -18.84
N GLN A 532 -11.26 -13.56 -17.70
CA GLN A 532 -9.99 -14.30 -17.66
C GLN A 532 -9.97 -15.32 -16.55
N LEU A 533 -9.50 -16.54 -16.88
CA LEU A 533 -9.04 -17.51 -15.90
C LEU A 533 -7.52 -17.36 -15.80
N ARG A 534 -7.03 -16.95 -14.63
CA ARG A 534 -5.59 -16.95 -14.36
C ARG A 534 -5.13 -18.40 -14.22
N PRO A 535 -4.12 -18.87 -14.96
CA PRO A 535 -3.62 -20.23 -14.80
C PRO A 535 -2.83 -20.37 -13.49
N ARG A 536 -2.71 -21.62 -13.01
CA ARG A 536 -1.71 -21.98 -11.99
C ARG A 536 -0.31 -21.75 -12.56
N MET A 537 0.46 -20.87 -11.92
CA MET A 537 1.82 -20.52 -12.37
C MET A 537 2.83 -21.56 -11.91
N VAL A 538 2.74 -21.98 -10.65
CA VAL A 538 3.57 -23.00 -9.98
C VAL A 538 2.69 -23.93 -9.15
N GLU A 539 3.20 -25.10 -8.76
CA GLU A 539 2.48 -25.99 -7.84
C GLU A 539 2.39 -25.42 -6.41
N PRO A 540 1.33 -25.74 -5.67
CA PRO A 540 1.22 -25.48 -4.23
C PRO A 540 2.49 -25.85 -3.46
N GLN A 541 2.98 -24.93 -2.64
CA GLN A 541 4.10 -25.17 -1.73
C GLN A 541 3.60 -25.87 -0.46
N GLY A 542 4.33 -26.90 -0.04
CA GLY A 542 3.94 -27.72 1.11
C GLY A 542 2.57 -28.37 0.89
N GLU A 543 1.73 -28.33 1.92
CA GLU A 543 0.36 -28.81 1.90
C GLU A 543 -0.64 -27.66 1.73
N SER A 544 -0.22 -26.49 1.22
CA SER A 544 -1.11 -25.33 1.14
C SER A 544 -2.31 -25.54 0.19
N ARG A 545 -3.49 -25.04 0.59
CA ARG A 545 -4.75 -25.06 -0.20
C ARG A 545 -5.29 -23.65 -0.40
N SER A 546 -6.13 -23.42 -1.40
CA SER A 546 -6.73 -22.11 -1.64
C SER A 546 -7.87 -21.84 -0.67
N ASP A 547 -8.17 -20.57 -0.42
CA ASP A 547 -9.34 -20.20 0.38
C ASP A 547 -10.65 -20.77 -0.23
N THR A 548 -10.73 -20.87 -1.56
CA THR A 548 -11.85 -21.50 -2.28
C THR A 548 -11.97 -22.99 -1.94
N GLU A 549 -10.88 -23.74 -2.01
CA GLU A 549 -10.88 -25.17 -1.64
C GLU A 549 -11.29 -25.37 -0.18
N PHE A 550 -10.82 -24.52 0.73
CA PHE A 550 -11.23 -24.57 2.14
C PHE A 550 -12.73 -24.35 2.32
N VAL A 551 -13.33 -23.32 1.72
CA VAL A 551 -14.76 -23.04 1.94
C VAL A 551 -15.67 -24.06 1.27
N PHE A 552 -15.27 -24.64 0.14
CA PHE A 552 -16.03 -25.73 -0.51
C PHE A 552 -16.00 -27.01 0.35
N ASP A 553 -14.83 -27.43 0.83
CA ASP A 553 -14.69 -28.61 1.70
C ASP A 553 -15.46 -28.40 3.03
N LEU A 554 -15.28 -27.24 3.66
CA LEU A 554 -15.98 -26.91 4.91
C LEU A 554 -17.51 -26.88 4.72
N ALA A 555 -17.99 -26.34 3.59
CA ALA A 555 -19.41 -26.34 3.27
C ALA A 555 -19.99 -27.76 3.19
N CYS A 556 -19.32 -28.67 2.47
CA CYS A 556 -19.72 -30.06 2.37
C CYS A 556 -19.77 -30.76 3.75
N ARG A 557 -18.77 -30.54 4.60
CA ARG A 557 -18.72 -31.11 5.97
C ARG A 557 -19.82 -30.60 6.88
N LEU A 558 -20.32 -29.38 6.63
CA LEU A 558 -21.44 -28.77 7.35
C LEU A 558 -22.81 -29.06 6.72
N GLY A 559 -22.86 -29.91 5.68
CA GLY A 559 -24.11 -30.32 5.03
C GLY A 559 -24.64 -29.34 3.98
N MET A 560 -23.81 -28.41 3.50
CA MET A 560 -24.15 -27.44 2.43
C MET A 560 -23.60 -27.86 1.06
N GLY A 561 -23.45 -29.18 0.82
CA GLY A 561 -22.83 -29.73 -0.38
C GLY A 561 -23.55 -29.29 -1.66
N GLY A 562 -24.89 -29.35 -1.68
CA GLY A 562 -25.67 -28.99 -2.87
C GLY A 562 -25.50 -27.52 -3.30
N GLU A 563 -25.36 -26.61 -2.33
CA GLU A 563 -25.14 -25.19 -2.57
C GLU A 563 -23.71 -24.86 -3.02
N PHE A 564 -22.79 -25.82 -2.86
CA PHE A 564 -21.37 -25.77 -3.21
C PHE A 564 -20.99 -26.86 -4.21
N PHE A 565 -21.94 -27.32 -5.03
CA PHE A 565 -21.70 -28.25 -6.13
C PHE A 565 -20.99 -29.54 -5.71
N GLU A 566 -21.31 -30.04 -4.50
CA GLU A 566 -20.67 -31.21 -3.88
C GLU A 566 -19.14 -31.11 -3.79
N GLY A 567 -18.61 -29.89 -3.70
CA GLY A 567 -17.18 -29.61 -3.66
C GLY A 567 -16.53 -29.36 -5.04
N ASP A 568 -17.30 -29.41 -6.14
CA ASP A 568 -16.79 -29.20 -7.50
C ASP A 568 -16.69 -27.70 -7.84
N ILE A 569 -15.49 -27.15 -7.66
CA ILE A 569 -15.15 -25.75 -7.95
C ILE A 569 -15.27 -25.45 -9.46
N GLU A 570 -14.94 -26.40 -10.34
CA GLU A 570 -15.01 -26.17 -11.78
C GLU A 570 -16.45 -26.12 -12.27
N ALA A 571 -17.33 -26.99 -11.75
CA ALA A 571 -18.76 -26.90 -11.99
C ALA A 571 -19.32 -25.54 -11.52
N ALA A 572 -18.86 -25.06 -10.37
CA ALA A 572 -19.25 -23.77 -9.82
C ALA A 572 -18.81 -22.59 -10.72
N TRP A 573 -17.57 -22.60 -11.22
CA TRP A 573 -17.09 -21.60 -12.18
C TRP A 573 -17.80 -21.66 -13.53
N ASN A 574 -18.10 -22.85 -14.03
CA ASN A 574 -18.89 -23.01 -15.26
C ASN A 574 -20.32 -22.48 -15.07
N TRP A 575 -20.92 -22.66 -13.89
CA TRP A 575 -22.18 -21.99 -13.55
C TRP A 575 -22.03 -20.46 -13.52
N GLN A 576 -20.94 -19.91 -12.98
CA GLN A 576 -20.70 -18.46 -13.05
C GLN A 576 -20.59 -17.95 -14.50
N LEU A 577 -19.96 -18.73 -15.38
CA LEU A 577 -19.70 -18.39 -16.79
C LEU A 577 -20.89 -18.61 -17.73
N GLU A 578 -21.89 -19.40 -17.33
CA GLU A 578 -23.04 -19.77 -18.16
C GLU A 578 -23.69 -18.59 -18.92
N PRO A 579 -23.93 -17.41 -18.30
CA PRO A 579 -24.55 -16.27 -19.00
C PRO A 579 -23.72 -15.70 -20.16
N LEU A 580 -22.42 -16.01 -20.20
CA LEU A 580 -21.51 -15.59 -21.27
C LEU A 580 -21.39 -16.64 -22.38
N GLY A 581 -21.94 -17.85 -22.17
CA GLY A 581 -21.70 -18.99 -23.04
C GLY A 581 -20.23 -19.41 -23.10
N LEU A 582 -19.50 -19.22 -22.00
CA LEU A 582 -18.09 -19.60 -21.86
C LEU A 582 -17.94 -20.78 -20.89
N THR A 583 -16.84 -21.53 -21.01
CA THR A 583 -16.44 -22.54 -20.02
C THR A 583 -15.03 -22.31 -19.49
N VAL A 584 -14.72 -22.93 -18.35
CA VAL A 584 -13.37 -22.94 -17.77
C VAL A 584 -12.35 -23.52 -18.76
N GLU A 585 -12.71 -24.61 -19.46
CA GLU A 585 -11.84 -25.26 -20.45
C GLU A 585 -11.49 -24.31 -21.63
N GLU A 586 -12.46 -23.55 -22.12
CA GLU A 586 -12.21 -22.54 -23.17
C GLU A 586 -11.27 -21.43 -22.69
N LEU A 587 -11.40 -20.99 -21.43
CA LEU A 587 -10.52 -19.98 -20.84
C LEU A 587 -9.11 -20.52 -20.58
N ARG A 588 -8.95 -21.80 -20.19
CA ARG A 588 -7.61 -22.44 -20.09
C ARG A 588 -6.88 -22.44 -21.43
N GLY A 589 -7.61 -22.64 -22.53
CA GLY A 589 -7.05 -22.53 -23.89
C GLY A 589 -6.65 -21.10 -24.31
N ARG A 590 -7.01 -20.08 -23.51
CA ARG A 590 -6.78 -18.64 -23.79
C ARG A 590 -6.32 -17.91 -22.52
N PRO A 591 -5.07 -18.14 -22.04
CA PRO A 591 -4.60 -17.62 -20.75
C PRO A 591 -4.55 -16.09 -20.66
N GLY A 592 -4.55 -15.37 -21.79
CA GLY A 592 -4.73 -13.91 -21.82
C GLY A 592 -6.16 -13.44 -21.54
N GLY A 593 -7.13 -14.35 -21.48
CA GLY A 593 -8.56 -14.10 -21.33
C GLY A 593 -9.29 -13.88 -22.66
N VAL A 594 -10.61 -13.74 -22.57
CA VAL A 594 -11.53 -13.48 -23.68
C VAL A 594 -12.15 -12.10 -23.49
N ARG A 595 -12.15 -11.31 -24.55
CA ARG A 595 -12.88 -10.06 -24.60
C ARG A 595 -14.34 -10.34 -24.96
N VAL A 596 -15.26 -9.81 -24.16
CA VAL A 596 -16.71 -9.82 -24.38
C VAL A 596 -17.13 -8.38 -24.66
N PRO A 597 -17.16 -7.94 -25.94
CA PRO A 597 -17.41 -6.56 -26.29
C PRO A 597 -18.77 -6.06 -25.80
N ARG A 598 -18.83 -4.80 -25.39
CA ARG A 598 -20.04 -4.14 -24.90
C ARG A 598 -20.25 -2.83 -25.64
N GLU A 599 -21.52 -2.42 -25.78
CA GLU A 599 -21.82 -1.10 -26.33
C GLU A 599 -21.43 -0.03 -25.30
N GLU A 600 -20.56 0.86 -25.74
CA GLU A 600 -20.19 2.04 -24.97
C GLU A 600 -21.35 3.03 -25.01
N SER A 601 -22.01 3.21 -23.87
CA SER A 601 -23.16 4.09 -23.72
C SER A 601 -22.99 5.01 -22.50
N TYR A 602 -23.61 6.17 -22.59
CA TYR A 602 -23.57 7.24 -21.58
C TYR A 602 -24.99 7.62 -21.18
N ARG A 603 -25.11 8.30 -20.04
CA ARG A 603 -26.36 8.81 -19.46
C ARG A 603 -27.42 7.71 -19.37
N LYS A 604 -27.03 6.53 -18.88
CA LYS A 604 -27.92 5.35 -18.81
C LYS A 604 -29.16 5.62 -17.96
N TYR A 605 -29.06 6.52 -16.99
CA TYR A 605 -30.19 7.01 -16.19
C TYR A 605 -31.30 7.67 -17.04
N ALA A 606 -30.97 8.19 -18.22
CA ALA A 606 -31.91 8.81 -19.14
C ALA A 606 -32.50 7.84 -20.17
N ALA A 607 -31.94 6.63 -20.29
CA ALA A 607 -32.45 5.62 -21.22
C ALA A 607 -33.83 5.10 -20.77
N PRO A 608 -34.74 4.78 -21.71
CA PRO A 608 -36.03 4.20 -21.36
C PRO A 608 -35.85 2.82 -20.71
N VAL A 609 -36.76 2.48 -19.80
CA VAL A 609 -36.82 1.12 -19.23
C VAL A 609 -37.22 0.15 -20.33
N ARG A 610 -36.56 -1.01 -20.36
CA ARG A 610 -36.86 -2.03 -21.36
C ARG A 610 -38.33 -2.48 -21.24
N GLY A 611 -39.11 -2.26 -22.30
CA GLY A 611 -40.54 -2.62 -22.33
C GLY A 611 -41.49 -1.49 -21.92
N ASP A 612 -40.97 -0.33 -21.50
CA ASP A 612 -41.75 0.86 -21.17
C ASP A 612 -41.02 2.13 -21.63
N ALA A 613 -41.42 2.65 -22.80
CA ALA A 613 -40.76 3.79 -23.42
C ALA A 613 -41.04 5.14 -22.72
N ASP A 614 -42.09 5.21 -21.89
CA ASP A 614 -42.48 6.43 -21.18
C ASP A 614 -41.76 6.56 -19.82
N THR A 615 -41.21 5.46 -19.31
CA THR A 615 -40.44 5.41 -18.05
C THR A 615 -38.95 5.45 -18.33
N VAL A 616 -38.24 6.41 -17.72
CA VAL A 616 -36.76 6.46 -17.75
C VAL A 616 -36.16 5.56 -16.68
N THR A 617 -34.97 5.01 -16.92
CA THR A 617 -34.24 4.15 -15.99
C THR A 617 -34.04 4.85 -14.64
N GLY A 618 -33.70 6.14 -14.66
CA GLY A 618 -33.45 6.95 -13.48
C GLY A 618 -32.18 6.54 -12.73
N PHE A 619 -31.93 7.19 -11.61
CA PHE A 619 -30.90 6.82 -10.65
C PHE A 619 -31.46 5.81 -9.63
N ALA A 620 -30.61 4.96 -9.05
CA ALA A 620 -31.03 4.01 -8.01
C ALA A 620 -31.14 4.71 -6.62
N THR A 621 -31.84 5.83 -6.59
CA THR A 621 -32.13 6.66 -5.42
C THR A 621 -33.65 6.69 -5.18
N PRO A 622 -34.12 7.00 -3.95
CA PRO A 622 -35.55 7.13 -3.66
C PRO A 622 -36.31 8.07 -4.63
N THR A 623 -35.69 9.19 -5.01
CA THR A 623 -36.30 10.16 -5.95
C THR A 623 -36.12 9.79 -7.43
N ARG A 624 -35.38 8.72 -7.77
CA ARG A 624 -34.93 8.38 -9.14
C ARG A 624 -34.09 9.48 -9.81
N ARG A 625 -33.52 10.39 -9.01
CA ARG A 625 -32.73 11.56 -9.40
C ARG A 625 -31.47 11.63 -8.54
N VAL A 626 -30.48 12.43 -8.96
CA VAL A 626 -29.34 12.72 -8.09
C VAL A 626 -29.80 13.49 -6.85
N GLU A 627 -29.47 13.02 -5.66
CA GLU A 627 -29.94 13.62 -4.41
C GLU A 627 -28.99 14.68 -3.86
N LEU A 628 -29.28 15.95 -4.17
CA LEU A 628 -28.65 17.10 -3.49
C LEU A 628 -29.19 17.26 -2.06
N TYR A 629 -30.43 16.82 -1.85
CA TYR A 629 -31.12 16.77 -0.56
C TYR A 629 -31.71 15.38 -0.36
N SER A 630 -31.36 14.68 0.73
CA SER A 630 -31.83 13.32 0.97
C SER A 630 -32.85 13.25 2.10
N GLU A 631 -34.10 13.00 1.72
CA GLU A 631 -35.19 12.76 2.67
C GLU A 631 -34.96 11.47 3.48
N ARG A 632 -34.36 10.44 2.86
CA ARG A 632 -34.02 9.19 3.56
C ARG A 632 -33.07 9.42 4.73
N LEU A 633 -32.07 10.29 4.56
CA LEU A 633 -31.15 10.65 5.63
C LEU A 633 -31.87 11.42 6.74
N LEU A 634 -32.73 12.38 6.38
CA LEU A 634 -33.56 13.11 7.33
C LEU A 634 -34.42 12.19 8.20
N GLU A 635 -35.08 11.21 7.57
CA GLU A 635 -35.94 10.23 8.27
C GLU A 635 -35.19 9.39 9.30
N HIS A 636 -33.87 9.24 9.13
CA HIS A 636 -32.99 8.53 10.06
C HIS A 636 -32.20 9.47 10.98
N GLY A 637 -32.56 10.75 11.04
CA GLY A 637 -31.95 11.74 11.94
C GLY A 637 -30.62 12.34 11.45
N TYR A 638 -30.25 12.10 10.19
CA TYR A 638 -29.04 12.67 9.59
C TYR A 638 -29.33 13.96 8.81
N PRO A 639 -28.32 14.81 8.59
CA PRO A 639 -28.42 15.99 7.72
C PRO A 639 -28.87 15.63 6.30
N ALA A 640 -29.97 16.24 5.85
CA ALA A 640 -30.51 16.02 4.53
C ALA A 640 -29.64 16.63 3.42
N ALA A 641 -29.05 17.81 3.67
CA ALA A 641 -27.97 18.37 2.86
C ALA A 641 -26.61 18.01 3.48
N PRO A 642 -25.53 17.93 2.69
CA PRO A 642 -24.19 17.66 3.21
C PRO A 642 -23.71 18.76 4.16
N GLU A 643 -22.96 18.37 5.19
CA GLU A 643 -22.37 19.29 6.15
C GLU A 643 -20.94 18.89 6.55
N HIS A 644 -20.22 19.84 7.13
CA HIS A 644 -18.87 19.64 7.65
C HIS A 644 -18.88 19.67 9.17
N HIS A 645 -18.22 18.69 9.78
CA HIS A 645 -17.92 18.66 11.21
C HIS A 645 -16.42 18.87 11.39
N ASP A 646 -16.06 19.78 12.29
CA ASP A 646 -14.65 20.03 12.57
C ASP A 646 -13.99 18.81 13.22
N PRO A 647 -12.76 18.45 12.81
CA PRO A 647 -12.02 17.39 13.48
C PRO A 647 -11.69 17.80 14.92
N ALA A 648 -11.40 16.80 15.76
CA ALA A 648 -11.03 17.01 17.16
C ALA A 648 -9.93 18.10 17.30
N PRO A 649 -10.11 19.08 18.20
CA PRO A 649 -9.18 20.18 18.31
C PRO A 649 -7.82 19.72 18.88
N THR A 650 -6.76 20.38 18.43
CA THR A 650 -5.46 20.30 19.07
C THR A 650 -5.46 21.12 20.38
N ASP A 651 -4.56 20.78 21.30
CA ASP A 651 -4.35 21.52 22.54
C ASP A 651 -2.85 21.65 22.86
N ALA A 652 -2.51 22.25 23.99
CA ALA A 652 -1.12 22.44 24.39
C ALA A 652 -0.35 21.12 24.64
N ALA A 653 -1.05 20.03 25.00
CA ALA A 653 -0.44 18.72 25.22
C ALA A 653 -0.26 17.93 23.91
N TYR A 654 -1.15 18.15 22.94
CA TYR A 654 -1.16 17.52 21.62
C TYR A 654 -1.35 18.58 20.52
N PRO A 655 -0.30 19.36 20.21
CA PRO A 655 -0.42 20.55 19.37
C PRO A 655 -0.41 20.27 17.86
N LEU A 656 -0.10 19.03 17.44
CA LEU A 656 0.03 18.64 16.04
C LEU A 656 -1.17 17.82 15.57
N VAL A 657 -1.40 17.78 14.26
CA VAL A 657 -2.43 16.98 13.59
C VAL A 657 -1.78 15.77 12.94
N LEU A 658 -2.16 14.58 13.39
CA LEU A 658 -1.74 13.30 12.85
C LEU A 658 -2.61 12.88 11.67
N THR A 659 -1.96 12.46 10.59
CA THR A 659 -2.60 11.74 9.48
C THR A 659 -1.70 10.57 9.08
N CYS A 660 -2.14 9.75 8.12
CA CYS A 660 -1.39 8.59 7.66
C CYS A 660 -1.40 8.46 6.14
N ALA A 661 -0.49 7.67 5.57
CA ALA A 661 -0.47 7.41 4.13
C ALA A 661 -0.05 5.97 3.82
N LYS A 662 -0.49 5.46 2.67
CA LYS A 662 -0.06 4.15 2.17
C LYS A 662 1.39 4.21 1.71
N HIS A 663 2.16 3.18 2.07
CA HIS A 663 3.52 3.03 1.62
C HIS A 663 3.58 2.42 0.21
N GLY A 664 4.52 2.86 -0.63
CA GLY A 664 4.60 2.38 -2.01
C GLY A 664 5.29 1.02 -2.20
N TYR A 665 6.06 0.55 -1.20
CA TYR A 665 6.78 -0.73 -1.27
C TYR A 665 6.08 -1.89 -0.53
N PHE A 666 5.04 -1.64 0.26
CA PHE A 666 4.34 -2.68 1.02
C PHE A 666 2.83 -2.61 0.76
N VAL A 667 2.12 -3.73 0.93
CA VAL A 667 0.65 -3.74 0.97
C VAL A 667 0.19 -3.87 2.41
N HIS A 668 -0.48 -2.84 2.94
CA HIS A 668 -1.01 -2.79 4.31
C HIS A 668 0.04 -3.23 5.35
N SER A 669 -0.21 -4.29 6.12
CA SER A 669 0.71 -4.86 7.12
C SER A 669 1.58 -6.01 6.61
N GLN A 670 1.47 -6.37 5.33
CA GLN A 670 2.15 -7.51 4.73
C GLN A 670 3.48 -7.11 4.05
N GLN A 671 4.24 -8.11 3.62
CA GLN A 671 5.43 -7.98 2.76
C GLN A 671 6.63 -7.29 3.40
N ARG A 672 6.59 -7.02 4.71
CA ARG A 672 7.69 -6.36 5.42
C ARG A 672 8.86 -7.28 5.72
N SER A 673 8.65 -8.60 5.68
CA SER A 673 9.71 -9.61 5.74
C SER A 673 10.40 -9.86 4.41
N LEU A 674 9.86 -9.38 3.28
CA LEU A 674 10.46 -9.62 1.96
C LEU A 674 11.70 -8.76 1.80
N THR A 675 12.85 -9.41 1.66
CA THR A 675 14.18 -8.84 1.50
C THR A 675 14.19 -7.80 0.38
N SER A 676 13.64 -8.12 -0.79
CA SER A 676 13.65 -7.23 -1.96
C SER A 676 12.91 -5.90 -1.74
N LEU A 677 11.89 -5.91 -0.88
CA LEU A 677 11.09 -4.73 -0.56
C LEU A 677 11.62 -4.00 0.67
N ARG A 678 12.01 -4.75 1.71
CA ARG A 678 12.46 -4.20 2.98
C ARG A 678 13.79 -3.44 2.87
N ARG A 679 14.68 -3.83 1.94
CA ARG A 679 15.88 -3.03 1.60
C ARG A 679 15.56 -1.60 1.18
N ARG A 680 14.40 -1.38 0.55
CA ARG A 680 13.98 -0.06 0.03
C ARG A 680 13.36 0.83 1.12
N ALA A 681 12.95 0.24 2.24
CA ALA A 681 12.40 0.95 3.40
C ALA A 681 12.62 0.10 4.66
N THR A 682 13.74 0.34 5.33
CA THR A 682 14.23 -0.51 6.42
C THR A 682 13.44 -0.35 7.72
N ASP A 683 13.04 0.89 8.01
CA ASP A 683 12.48 1.31 9.29
C ASP A 683 11.14 2.03 9.10
N PRO A 684 10.24 1.94 10.09
CA PRO A 684 8.99 2.68 10.08
C PRO A 684 9.26 4.18 10.21
N SER A 685 8.54 5.02 9.46
CA SER A 685 8.80 6.47 9.44
C SER A 685 7.59 7.36 9.76
N VAL A 686 7.88 8.60 10.14
CA VAL A 686 6.93 9.70 10.29
C VAL A 686 7.43 10.94 9.53
N ASP A 687 6.61 11.46 8.63
CA ASP A 687 6.91 12.69 7.90
C ASP A 687 6.55 13.91 8.74
N LEU A 688 7.45 14.89 8.85
CA LEU A 688 7.21 16.17 9.52
C LEU A 688 7.96 17.31 8.85
N HIS A 689 7.45 18.52 9.01
CA HIS A 689 8.11 19.72 8.47
C HIS A 689 9.43 20.02 9.22
N PRO A 690 10.50 20.48 8.54
CA PRO A 690 11.78 20.82 9.17
C PRO A 690 11.67 21.84 10.32
N GLN A 691 10.76 22.82 10.23
CA GLN A 691 10.54 23.78 11.31
C GLN A 691 9.97 23.11 12.57
N THR A 692 9.06 22.14 12.40
CA THR A 692 8.51 21.35 13.50
C THR A 692 9.60 20.50 14.13
N ALA A 693 10.44 19.87 13.32
CA ALA A 693 11.57 19.11 13.81
C ALA A 693 12.53 19.99 14.65
N ALA A 694 12.89 21.16 14.14
CA ALA A 694 13.74 22.12 14.86
C ALA A 694 13.13 22.59 16.18
N ALA A 695 11.83 22.89 16.20
CA ALA A 695 11.11 23.30 17.41
C ALA A 695 11.07 22.21 18.50
N HIS A 696 11.16 20.94 18.09
CA HIS A 696 11.14 19.78 18.98
C HIS A 696 12.52 19.12 19.19
N GLY A 697 13.60 19.69 18.63
CA GLY A 697 14.96 19.15 18.77
C GLY A 697 15.16 17.78 18.09
N ILE A 698 14.48 17.55 16.96
CA ILE A 698 14.49 16.28 16.22
C ILE A 698 15.42 16.41 15.00
N GLY A 699 16.33 15.43 14.82
CA GLY A 699 17.15 15.28 13.62
C GLY A 699 16.50 14.38 12.56
N GLU A 700 16.86 14.57 11.29
CA GLU A 700 16.49 13.69 10.17
C GLU A 700 16.91 12.24 10.48
N GLY A 701 16.02 11.27 10.28
CA GLY A 701 16.30 9.86 10.58
C GLY A 701 16.47 9.56 12.08
N GLN A 702 16.22 10.48 13.01
CA GLN A 702 16.25 10.16 14.45
C GLN A 702 15.02 9.34 14.85
N TRP A 703 15.16 8.41 15.82
CA TRP A 703 13.99 7.81 16.44
C TRP A 703 13.20 8.83 17.26
N VAL A 704 11.89 8.86 17.04
CA VAL A 704 10.95 9.72 17.75
C VAL A 704 9.83 8.89 18.36
N GLU A 705 9.31 9.36 19.49
CA GLU A 705 8.05 8.91 20.05
C GLU A 705 6.92 9.77 19.47
N LEU A 706 5.94 9.13 18.85
CA LEU A 706 4.69 9.73 18.40
C LEU A 706 3.58 9.28 19.34
N ALA A 707 2.86 10.23 19.93
CA ALA A 707 1.82 9.94 20.93
C ALA A 707 0.52 10.70 20.69
N THR A 708 -0.60 10.05 21.00
CA THR A 708 -1.94 10.64 21.11
C THR A 708 -2.44 10.50 22.54
N ARG A 709 -3.71 10.81 22.80
CA ARG A 709 -4.35 10.56 24.12
C ARG A 709 -4.48 9.08 24.44
N LEU A 710 -4.36 8.20 23.44
CA LEU A 710 -4.57 6.76 23.57
C LEU A 710 -3.28 5.99 23.88
N GLY A 711 -2.14 6.45 23.36
CA GLY A 711 -0.88 5.75 23.55
C GLY A 711 0.26 6.39 22.77
N SER A 712 1.35 5.63 22.63
CA SER A 712 2.56 6.05 21.93
C SER A 712 3.18 4.90 21.13
N ILE A 713 3.93 5.28 20.09
CA ILE A 713 4.73 4.39 19.25
C ILE A 713 6.06 5.06 18.88
N ARG A 714 6.99 4.28 18.33
CA ARG A 714 8.29 4.77 17.84
C ARG A 714 8.41 4.66 16.33
N LEU A 715 8.88 5.74 15.71
CA LEU A 715 9.08 5.88 14.26
C LEU A 715 10.39 6.64 14.00
N ARG A 716 10.96 6.53 12.80
CA ARG A 716 12.07 7.37 12.33
C ARG A 716 11.53 8.66 11.72
N ALA A 717 12.06 9.80 12.16
CA ALA A 717 11.74 11.09 11.58
C ALA A 717 12.18 11.17 10.11
N ARG A 718 11.32 11.66 9.22
CA ARG A 718 11.66 12.02 7.84
C ARG A 718 11.16 13.43 7.55
N PHE A 719 12.01 14.30 7.02
CA PHE A 719 11.62 15.67 6.76
C PHE A 719 10.93 15.82 5.39
N ASP A 720 9.83 16.58 5.39
CA ASP A 720 9.10 16.97 4.20
C ASP A 720 8.71 18.45 4.33
N ASP A 721 9.43 19.32 3.59
CA ASP A 721 9.25 20.76 3.60
C ASP A 721 7.95 21.22 2.90
N SER A 722 7.29 20.32 2.18
CA SER A 722 5.99 20.59 1.57
C SER A 722 4.83 20.50 2.57
N LEU A 723 5.04 19.85 3.72
CA LEU A 723 4.01 19.72 4.76
C LEU A 723 3.72 21.04 5.47
N HIS A 724 2.51 21.17 6.01
CA HIS A 724 2.22 22.24 6.95
C HIS A 724 2.94 21.96 8.29
N PRO A 725 3.55 22.94 8.99
CA PRO A 725 4.27 22.72 10.25
C PRO A 725 3.44 22.06 11.37
N SER A 726 2.12 22.19 11.31
CA SER A 726 1.23 21.55 12.28
C SER A 726 0.81 20.12 11.91
N VAL A 727 1.27 19.56 10.80
CA VAL A 727 0.86 18.22 10.32
C VAL A 727 2.04 17.25 10.37
N VAL A 728 1.77 16.04 10.86
CA VAL A 728 2.69 14.90 10.79
C VAL A 728 2.01 13.71 10.12
N VAL A 729 2.76 12.94 9.33
CA VAL A 729 2.23 11.79 8.59
C VAL A 729 2.90 10.50 9.05
N GLY A 730 2.19 9.70 9.85
CA GLY A 730 2.69 8.41 10.31
C GLY A 730 2.48 7.30 9.28
N GLU A 731 3.46 6.41 9.16
CA GLU A 731 3.26 5.13 8.47
C GLU A 731 2.54 4.12 9.37
N TYR A 732 1.78 3.21 8.76
CA TYR A 732 1.03 2.16 9.45
C TYR A 732 1.47 0.76 9.00
N GLY A 733 1.00 -0.29 9.69
CA GLY A 733 1.19 -1.68 9.29
C GLY A 733 2.52 -2.32 9.71
N TRP A 734 3.30 -1.70 10.58
CA TRP A 734 4.61 -2.18 10.99
C TRP A 734 4.54 -3.14 12.18
N TRP A 735 5.12 -4.33 12.01
CA TRP A 735 5.23 -5.37 13.05
C TRP A 735 6.29 -6.42 12.69
N GLN A 736 6.39 -6.74 11.39
CA GLN A 736 7.15 -7.89 10.90
C GLN A 736 8.66 -7.64 10.85
N GLU A 737 9.43 -8.64 11.26
CA GLU A 737 10.88 -8.70 11.08
C GLU A 737 11.27 -9.05 9.63
N ALA A 738 12.50 -8.69 9.24
CA ALA A 738 13.14 -9.20 8.04
C ALA A 738 14.50 -9.78 8.40
N THR A 739 14.46 -11.06 8.78
CA THR A 739 15.58 -11.84 9.32
C THR A 739 16.81 -11.78 8.42
N ASP A 740 16.63 -11.96 7.12
CA ASP A 740 17.71 -11.97 6.11
C ASP A 740 18.42 -10.60 5.94
N LEU A 741 17.91 -9.54 6.56
CA LEU A 741 18.53 -8.21 6.62
C LEU A 741 18.91 -7.80 8.04
N ALA A 742 18.82 -8.73 8.99
CA ALA A 742 18.93 -8.48 10.44
C ALA A 742 18.08 -7.27 10.89
N LEU A 743 16.92 -7.06 10.28
CA LEU A 743 16.01 -5.97 10.62
C LEU A 743 14.96 -6.48 11.61
N PRO A 744 14.87 -5.88 12.80
CA PRO A 744 13.95 -6.35 13.83
C PRO A 744 12.49 -6.08 13.45
N GLY A 745 11.61 -6.93 13.96
CA GLY A 745 10.18 -6.65 14.04
C GLY A 745 9.88 -5.70 15.20
N ALA A 746 8.60 -5.39 15.38
CA ALA A 746 8.10 -4.62 16.51
C ALA A 746 6.84 -5.28 17.05
N ASP A 747 6.78 -5.48 18.37
CA ASP A 747 5.55 -5.94 19.02
C ASP A 747 4.42 -4.93 18.73
N PRO A 748 3.32 -5.36 18.10
CA PRO A 748 2.24 -4.48 17.70
C PRO A 748 1.40 -3.93 18.87
N THR A 749 1.65 -4.40 20.10
CA THR A 749 0.98 -3.99 21.33
C THR A 749 1.93 -3.32 22.35
N ALA A 750 3.23 -3.24 22.05
CA ALA A 750 4.20 -2.60 22.93
C ALA A 750 4.27 -1.08 22.70
N ALA A 751 4.44 -0.28 23.77
CA ALA A 751 4.57 1.19 23.68
C ALA A 751 5.86 1.61 22.97
N THR A 752 6.84 0.71 22.94
CA THR A 752 8.09 0.86 22.19
C THR A 752 7.99 0.32 20.76
N GLY A 753 6.85 -0.25 20.37
CA GLY A 753 6.58 -0.75 19.02
C GLY A 753 6.23 0.37 18.02
N SER A 754 5.80 -0.02 16.81
CA SER A 754 5.58 0.91 15.68
C SER A 754 4.19 0.78 15.03
N ASN A 755 3.23 0.20 15.75
CA ASN A 755 1.89 -0.03 15.22
C ASN A 755 1.02 1.22 15.37
N PHE A 756 0.86 1.97 14.27
CA PHE A 756 0.02 3.19 14.19
C PHE A 756 -1.36 3.06 14.83
N ASN A 757 -1.98 1.89 14.72
CA ASN A 757 -3.36 1.69 15.14
C ASN A 757 -3.56 1.71 16.67
N ARG A 758 -2.48 1.71 17.45
CA ARG A 758 -2.54 1.99 18.89
C ARG A 758 -2.86 3.45 19.22
N LEU A 759 -2.68 4.34 18.24
CA LEU A 759 -2.94 5.76 18.39
C LEU A 759 -4.37 6.15 18.04
N ILE A 760 -5.20 5.20 17.61
CA ILE A 760 -6.58 5.38 17.11
C ILE A 760 -7.50 4.35 17.79
N ASP A 761 -8.73 4.74 18.10
CA ASP A 761 -9.76 3.86 18.64
C ASP A 761 -11.08 3.97 17.83
N HIS A 762 -12.15 3.41 18.39
CA HIS A 762 -13.50 3.45 17.83
C HIS A 762 -14.45 4.39 18.61
N ALA A 763 -13.91 5.34 19.41
CA ALA A 763 -14.74 6.21 20.22
C ALA A 763 -15.56 7.21 19.38
N GLU A 764 -14.97 7.72 18.29
CA GLU A 764 -15.58 8.69 17.38
C GLU A 764 -15.61 8.14 15.94
N THR A 765 -16.46 7.14 15.67
CA THR A 765 -16.67 6.63 14.30
C THR A 765 -17.67 7.50 13.54
N ASP A 766 -17.60 7.44 12.21
CA ASP A 766 -18.62 8.06 11.35
C ASP A 766 -20.01 7.51 11.71
N PRO A 767 -21.00 8.36 12.02
CA PRO A 767 -22.28 7.91 12.54
C PRO A 767 -23.11 7.17 11.49
N LEU A 768 -22.84 7.36 10.20
CA LEU A 768 -23.58 6.72 9.13
C LEU A 768 -22.92 5.42 8.68
N SER A 769 -21.61 5.46 8.38
CA SER A 769 -20.88 4.33 7.81
C SER A 769 -20.17 3.48 8.87
N GLY A 770 -19.94 4.00 10.07
CA GLY A 770 -19.07 3.36 11.07
C GLY A 770 -17.58 3.42 10.72
N SER A 771 -17.18 4.26 9.76
CA SER A 771 -15.76 4.43 9.38
C SER A 771 -14.92 4.94 10.56
N ALA A 772 -13.77 4.34 10.78
CA ALA A 772 -12.89 4.75 11.88
C ALA A 772 -12.00 5.95 11.50
N PRO A 773 -11.80 6.92 12.41
CA PRO A 773 -11.11 8.18 12.15
C PRO A 773 -9.58 8.01 12.21
N MET A 774 -8.98 7.29 11.26
CA MET A 774 -7.52 7.09 11.22
C MET A 774 -6.71 8.38 10.96
N ARG A 775 -7.38 9.51 10.74
CA ARG A 775 -6.80 10.79 10.35
C ARG A 775 -7.38 11.92 11.20
N ALA A 776 -6.65 13.04 11.21
CA ALA A 776 -7.01 14.26 11.91
C ALA A 776 -7.02 14.13 13.44
N ALA A 777 -6.29 13.16 13.99
CA ALA A 777 -6.12 13.01 15.44
C ALA A 777 -5.11 14.04 15.97
N ALA A 778 -5.36 14.59 17.16
CA ALA A 778 -4.37 15.43 17.84
C ALA A 778 -3.21 14.57 18.38
N CYS A 779 -1.97 14.99 18.14
CA CYS A 779 -0.77 14.27 18.56
C CYS A 779 0.35 15.18 19.06
N ARG A 780 1.36 14.56 19.64
CA ARG A 780 2.66 15.17 19.96
C ARG A 780 3.79 14.28 19.46
N ILE A 781 4.94 14.90 19.21
CA ILE A 781 6.16 14.21 18.79
C ILE A 781 7.32 14.65 19.69
N SER A 782 8.18 13.71 20.07
CA SER A 782 9.37 13.97 20.88
C SER A 782 10.54 13.07 20.50
N PRO A 783 11.79 13.53 20.56
CA PRO A 783 12.95 12.70 20.31
C PRO A 783 13.05 11.56 21.34
N VAL A 784 13.45 10.36 20.91
CA VAL A 784 13.77 9.27 21.83
C VAL A 784 15.19 9.48 22.39
N PRO A 785 15.38 9.63 23.71
CA PRO A 785 16.71 9.84 24.28
C PRO A 785 17.61 8.60 24.12
N GLY A 786 18.89 8.83 23.79
CA GLY A 786 19.94 7.82 23.95
C GLY A 786 20.10 6.78 22.83
N ASP A 787 19.57 7.01 21.62
CA ASP A 787 19.83 6.10 20.50
C ASP A 787 21.27 6.18 19.96
N GLY A 788 22.02 7.23 20.32
CA GLY A 788 23.44 7.45 19.98
C GLY A 788 23.69 7.83 18.51
N ALA A 789 22.69 7.68 17.63
CA ALA A 789 22.80 7.97 16.22
C ALA A 789 22.88 9.49 15.98
N TRP A 790 23.54 9.89 14.90
CA TRP A 790 23.70 11.30 14.54
C TRP A 790 23.46 11.52 13.04
N THR A 791 23.07 12.75 12.69
CA THR A 791 22.88 13.19 11.30
C THR A 791 24.14 13.83 10.74
N GLY A 792 24.32 13.73 9.43
CA GLY A 792 25.50 14.27 8.76
C GLY A 792 26.79 13.59 9.23
N THR A 793 27.77 14.37 9.68
CA THR A 793 29.06 13.86 10.15
C THR A 793 29.43 14.36 11.53
N ARG A 794 30.02 13.50 12.35
CA ARG A 794 30.54 13.80 13.70
C ARG A 794 32.07 13.60 13.71
N PRO A 795 32.85 14.43 14.42
CA PRO A 795 34.30 14.31 14.49
C PRO A 795 34.74 13.18 15.44
N PHE A 796 35.75 12.44 15.01
CA PHE A 796 36.36 11.31 15.71
C PHE A 796 37.87 11.43 15.67
N THR A 797 38.54 10.90 16.71
CA THR A 797 39.99 10.81 16.79
C THR A 797 40.42 9.37 16.56
N VAL A 798 41.48 9.16 15.78
CA VAL A 798 42.12 7.86 15.63
C VAL A 798 42.88 7.53 16.90
N THR A 799 42.44 6.51 17.63
CA THR A 799 43.03 6.11 18.91
C THR A 799 44.12 5.06 18.76
N ALA A 800 44.06 4.22 17.72
CA ALA A 800 45.09 3.24 17.42
C ALA A 800 45.12 2.88 15.92
N LEU A 801 46.31 2.55 15.41
CA LEU A 801 46.52 1.93 14.11
C LEU A 801 47.42 0.70 14.26
N THR A 802 47.01 -0.43 13.67
CA THR A 802 47.75 -1.69 13.74
C THR A 802 47.84 -2.32 12.36
N GLU A 803 49.02 -2.79 11.95
CA GLU A 803 49.17 -3.59 10.74
C GLU A 803 48.64 -5.01 10.98
N VAL A 804 47.68 -5.45 10.17
CA VAL A 804 47.04 -6.78 10.29
C VAL A 804 47.74 -7.80 9.41
N SER A 805 48.08 -7.39 8.18
CA SER A 805 48.84 -8.14 7.20
C SER A 805 49.46 -7.13 6.20
N PRO A 806 50.41 -7.54 5.34
CA PRO A 806 51.00 -6.64 4.36
C PRO A 806 49.95 -5.88 3.54
N GLY A 807 49.96 -4.55 3.63
CA GLY A 807 49.01 -3.68 2.93
C GLY A 807 47.61 -3.61 3.54
N ILE A 808 47.38 -4.10 4.77
CA ILE A 808 46.09 -3.99 5.49
C ILE A 808 46.33 -3.41 6.89
N ARG A 809 45.65 -2.30 7.18
CA ARG A 809 45.78 -1.57 8.45
C ARG A 809 44.43 -1.50 9.15
N ALA A 810 44.39 -1.93 10.41
CA ALA A 810 43.23 -1.77 11.29
C ALA A 810 43.31 -0.43 12.05
N LEU A 811 42.15 0.19 12.26
CA LEU A 811 42.01 1.46 12.96
C LEU A 811 41.00 1.30 14.10
N ARG A 812 41.27 1.97 15.21
CA ARG A 812 40.29 2.25 16.28
C ARG A 812 40.03 3.75 16.31
N ILE A 813 38.76 4.14 16.37
CA ILE A 813 38.33 5.54 16.28
C ILE A 813 37.27 5.84 17.35
N ALA A 814 37.48 6.90 18.14
CA ALA A 814 36.60 7.31 19.24
C ALA A 814 36.05 8.73 19.01
N PRO A 815 34.83 9.04 19.46
CA PRO A 815 34.24 10.35 19.26
C PRO A 815 34.99 11.38 20.10
N GLU A 816 35.31 12.52 19.51
CA GLU A 816 36.14 13.54 20.16
C GLU A 816 35.44 14.20 21.36
N ASP A 817 34.11 14.32 21.29
CA ASP A 817 33.26 14.85 22.35
C ASP A 817 33.04 13.86 23.52
N GLY A 818 33.56 12.62 23.41
CA GLY A 818 33.36 11.56 24.40
C GLY A 818 31.91 11.07 24.53
N GLY A 819 30.99 11.50 23.65
CA GLY A 819 29.58 11.13 23.71
C GLY A 819 29.33 9.68 23.30
N ALA A 820 28.18 9.14 23.70
CA ALA A 820 27.82 7.74 23.44
C ALA A 820 27.83 7.36 21.94
N LEU A 821 28.09 6.08 21.67
CA LEU A 821 28.03 5.49 20.34
C LEU A 821 26.94 4.41 20.25
N PRO A 822 26.17 4.38 19.15
CA PRO A 822 25.16 3.35 18.93
C PRO A 822 25.82 2.00 18.66
N ASN A 823 25.14 0.94 19.08
CA ASN A 823 25.37 -0.37 18.49
C ASN A 823 24.96 -0.37 17.01
N PHE A 824 25.45 -1.36 16.28
CA PHE A 824 25.18 -1.51 14.86
C PHE A 824 24.76 -2.96 14.57
N ARG A 825 24.42 -3.26 13.33
CA ARG A 825 24.15 -4.61 12.85
C ARG A 825 25.37 -5.18 12.14
N PRO A 826 25.73 -6.46 12.36
CA PRO A 826 26.89 -7.03 11.70
C PRO A 826 26.76 -6.93 10.18
N GLY A 827 27.81 -6.45 9.51
CA GLY A 827 27.81 -6.15 8.08
C GLY A 827 27.75 -4.66 7.74
N GLN A 828 27.22 -3.81 8.65
CA GLN A 828 27.14 -2.37 8.44
C GLN A 828 28.52 -1.70 8.30
N HIS A 829 28.50 -0.51 7.70
CA HIS A 829 29.70 0.28 7.43
C HIS A 829 29.63 1.67 8.06
N LEU A 830 30.80 2.31 8.17
CA LEU A 830 30.93 3.74 8.41
C LEU A 830 31.38 4.43 7.14
N THR A 831 30.78 5.57 6.82
CA THR A 831 31.34 6.48 5.81
C THR A 831 32.30 7.44 6.50
N VAL A 832 33.56 7.37 6.08
CA VAL A 832 34.68 8.12 6.66
C VAL A 832 35.11 9.22 5.70
N ARG A 833 35.38 10.41 6.25
CA ARG A 833 35.97 11.55 5.56
C ARG A 833 37.19 12.02 6.32
N ALA A 834 38.24 12.40 5.61
CA ALA A 834 39.42 12.98 6.22
C ALA A 834 39.35 14.51 6.15
N GLU A 835 39.99 15.16 7.11
CA GLU A 835 40.12 16.61 7.17
C GLU A 835 41.26 17.05 6.23
N ASN A 836 41.08 18.14 5.48
CA ASN A 836 42.14 18.74 4.70
C ASN A 836 43.21 19.36 5.62
N PRO A 837 44.45 19.58 5.13
CA PRO A 837 45.51 20.22 5.92
C PRO A 837 45.15 21.63 6.46
N ASP A 838 44.15 22.30 5.87
CA ASP A 838 43.64 23.61 6.28
C ASP A 838 42.47 23.54 7.27
N GLY A 839 42.08 22.35 7.73
CA GLY A 839 40.96 22.14 8.67
C GLY A 839 39.57 22.08 8.01
N THR A 840 39.47 22.13 6.68
CA THR A 840 38.20 21.96 5.98
C THR A 840 37.87 20.47 5.76
N VAL A 841 36.60 20.09 5.82
CA VAL A 841 36.18 18.72 5.45
C VAL A 841 36.14 18.63 3.92
N GLN A 842 36.75 17.58 3.36
CA GLN A 842 36.66 17.26 1.94
C GLN A 842 35.20 17.25 1.45
N ASP A 843 34.97 17.54 0.15
CA ASP A 843 33.65 17.54 -0.50
C ASP A 843 32.81 16.35 -0.01
N PRO A 844 31.51 16.51 0.32
CA PRO A 844 30.65 15.40 0.70
C PRO A 844 30.76 14.13 -0.19
N ALA A 845 31.12 14.30 -1.47
CA ALA A 845 31.37 13.25 -2.45
C ALA A 845 32.68 12.43 -2.24
N ASP A 846 33.62 12.92 -1.43
CA ASP A 846 34.92 12.28 -1.19
C ASP A 846 34.92 11.21 -0.08
N GLY A 847 33.78 11.00 0.58
CA GLY A 847 33.62 9.96 1.60
C GLY A 847 33.88 8.55 1.07
N ARG A 848 34.42 7.67 1.93
CA ARG A 848 34.61 6.23 1.64
C ARG A 848 33.96 5.39 2.72
N SER A 849 33.25 4.35 2.31
CA SER A 849 32.59 3.42 3.23
C SER A 849 33.48 2.22 3.54
N TYR A 850 33.62 1.91 4.82
CA TYR A 850 34.36 0.74 5.30
C TYR A 850 33.50 -0.04 6.29
N SER A 851 33.41 -1.35 6.11
CA SER A 851 32.69 -2.22 7.05
C SER A 851 33.27 -2.10 8.45
N LEU A 852 32.38 -2.06 9.43
CA LEU A 852 32.72 -2.10 10.84
C LEU A 852 33.31 -3.46 11.20
N THR A 853 34.33 -3.45 12.05
CA THR A 853 34.89 -4.65 12.69
C THR A 853 34.63 -4.61 14.20
N GLY A 854 34.77 -5.75 14.88
CA GLY A 854 34.35 -5.90 16.27
C GLY A 854 32.92 -6.43 16.41
N PRO A 855 32.54 -6.86 17.63
CA PRO A 855 31.17 -7.27 17.93
C PRO A 855 30.23 -6.08 17.73
N ALA A 856 29.10 -6.31 17.05
CA ALA A 856 28.12 -5.28 16.71
C ALA A 856 27.32 -4.82 17.93
N LEU A 857 27.15 -5.72 18.90
CA LEU A 857 26.55 -5.46 20.21
C LEU A 857 27.63 -5.41 21.28
N ALA A 858 27.85 -4.23 21.88
CA ALA A 858 28.78 -4.04 22.99
C ALA A 858 28.16 -3.09 24.03
N ALA A 859 28.21 -3.47 25.31
CA ALA A 859 27.75 -2.61 26.40
C ALA A 859 28.68 -1.40 26.56
N GLY A 860 28.12 -0.18 26.58
CA GLY A 860 28.89 1.05 26.80
C GLY A 860 29.93 1.34 25.71
N ARG A 861 29.60 1.09 24.43
CA ARG A 861 30.51 1.31 23.30
C ARG A 861 31.12 2.71 23.30
N THR A 862 32.46 2.78 23.29
CA THR A 862 33.25 4.02 23.28
C THR A 862 34.00 4.28 21.98
N ASP A 863 34.15 3.27 21.11
CA ASP A 863 34.87 3.41 19.84
C ASP A 863 34.32 2.47 18.74
N TYR A 864 34.75 2.70 17.50
CA TYR A 864 34.55 1.82 16.35
C TYR A 864 35.87 1.26 15.81
N GLY A 865 35.80 0.05 15.23
CA GLY A 865 36.91 -0.59 14.51
C GLY A 865 36.68 -0.61 13.01
N LEU A 866 37.74 -0.40 12.23
CA LEU A 866 37.77 -0.53 10.77
C LEU A 866 39.03 -1.29 10.34
N ALA A 867 39.01 -1.93 9.16
CA ALA A 867 40.23 -2.46 8.55
C ALA A 867 40.27 -2.15 7.06
N VAL A 868 41.38 -1.56 6.61
CA VAL A 868 41.49 -0.93 5.29
C VAL A 868 42.69 -1.49 4.54
N ARG A 869 42.43 -2.00 3.32
CA ARG A 869 43.48 -2.41 2.37
C ARG A 869 44.03 -1.19 1.63
N HIS A 870 45.33 -1.15 1.43
CA HIS A 870 46.00 -0.19 0.54
C HIS A 870 45.60 -0.48 -0.90
N ILE A 871 45.08 0.54 -1.59
CA ILE A 871 44.72 0.44 -3.01
C ILE A 871 45.69 1.34 -3.76
N PRO A 872 46.53 0.81 -4.64
CA PRO A 872 47.45 1.62 -5.44
C PRO A 872 46.70 2.73 -6.20
N GLY A 873 47.14 3.98 -6.03
CA GLY A 873 46.47 5.16 -6.62
C GLY A 873 45.19 5.62 -5.90
N GLY A 874 44.78 4.95 -4.82
CA GLY A 874 43.62 5.35 -4.01
C GLY A 874 43.97 6.41 -2.99
N ALA A 875 43.56 7.66 -3.21
CA ALA A 875 43.92 8.80 -2.34
C ALA A 875 43.65 8.55 -0.84
N PHE A 876 42.47 8.03 -0.48
CA PHE A 876 42.09 7.82 0.93
C PHE A 876 42.79 6.62 1.59
N SER A 877 42.93 5.50 0.87
CA SER A 877 43.63 4.33 1.39
C SER A 877 45.13 4.57 1.50
N THR A 878 45.75 5.28 0.55
CA THR A 878 47.14 5.75 0.66
C THR A 878 47.32 6.61 1.91
N ARG A 879 46.44 7.60 2.12
CA ARG A 879 46.49 8.45 3.32
C ARG A 879 46.42 7.66 4.63
N ILE A 880 45.54 6.65 4.73
CA ILE A 880 45.46 5.78 5.92
C ILE A 880 46.78 5.03 6.18
N HIS A 881 47.47 4.61 5.12
CA HIS A 881 48.67 3.78 5.22
C HIS A 881 49.97 4.58 5.38
N GLU A 882 50.05 5.76 4.75
CA GLU A 882 51.29 6.53 4.66
C GLU A 882 51.31 7.78 5.56
N GLU A 883 50.15 8.38 5.84
CA GLU A 883 50.06 9.70 6.47
C GLU A 883 49.39 9.66 7.86
N LEU A 884 48.31 8.90 8.01
CA LEU A 884 47.45 8.89 9.19
C LEU A 884 48.14 8.32 10.44
N LYS A 885 48.03 9.01 11.58
CA LYS A 885 48.62 8.65 12.87
C LYS A 885 47.57 8.71 13.99
N ALA A 886 47.89 8.08 15.13
CA ALA A 886 47.06 8.21 16.31
C ALA A 886 47.03 9.69 16.77
N GLY A 887 45.84 10.19 17.07
CA GLY A 887 45.57 11.61 17.35
C GLY A 887 44.99 12.39 16.17
N ASP A 888 45.06 11.87 14.93
CA ASP A 888 44.48 12.54 13.77
C ASP A 888 42.94 12.47 13.80
N ARG A 889 42.29 13.49 13.22
CA ARG A 889 40.83 13.61 13.17
C ARG A 889 40.24 13.05 11.87
N LEU A 890 39.08 12.43 12.01
CA LEU A 890 38.23 11.92 10.93
C LEU A 890 36.78 12.35 11.18
N HIS A 891 36.02 12.53 10.11
CA HIS A 891 34.60 12.82 10.18
C HIS A 891 33.80 11.59 9.74
N LEU A 892 32.90 11.12 10.60
CA LEU A 892 32.13 9.90 10.40
C LEU A 892 30.65 10.19 10.26
N ALA A 893 29.98 9.54 9.32
CA ALA A 893 28.53 9.35 9.39
C ALA A 893 28.17 8.23 10.38
N SER A 894 26.95 8.26 10.92
CA SER A 894 26.43 7.19 11.78
C SER A 894 26.47 5.83 11.06
N PRO A 895 26.63 4.69 11.76
CA PRO A 895 26.59 3.36 11.13
C PRO A 895 25.41 3.19 10.18
N GLY A 896 25.70 2.78 8.95
CA GLY A 896 24.74 2.67 7.85
C GLY A 896 24.91 1.38 7.03
N GLY A 897 24.07 1.24 6.00
CA GLY A 897 24.06 0.08 5.11
C GLY A 897 22.95 -0.92 5.42
N VAL A 898 22.47 -1.58 4.36
CA VAL A 898 21.41 -2.61 4.38
C VAL A 898 21.96 -4.03 4.27
N PHE A 899 23.25 -4.19 3.95
CA PHE A 899 23.95 -5.46 4.04
C PHE A 899 24.21 -5.79 5.50
N ALA A 900 23.33 -6.59 6.09
CA ALA A 900 23.47 -7.03 7.46
C ALA A 900 23.12 -8.51 7.60
N LEU A 901 23.83 -9.19 8.50
CA LEU A 901 23.76 -10.64 8.67
C LEU A 901 22.94 -11.03 9.90
N PRO A 902 22.00 -12.00 9.79
CA PRO A 902 21.18 -12.45 10.90
C PRO A 902 21.99 -13.20 11.94
N THR A 903 21.93 -12.77 13.20
CA THR A 903 22.44 -13.55 14.33
C THR A 903 21.44 -14.61 14.83
N HIS A 904 20.24 -14.64 14.24
CA HIS A 904 19.17 -15.59 14.54
C HIS A 904 18.46 -15.93 13.23
N THR A 905 18.47 -17.20 12.82
CA THR A 905 17.76 -17.68 11.63
C THR A 905 17.58 -19.20 11.67
N GLY A 906 16.52 -19.70 11.05
CA GLY A 906 16.30 -21.14 10.87
C GLY A 906 17.11 -21.76 9.72
N ASN A 907 17.77 -20.93 8.88
CA ASN A 907 18.49 -21.38 7.69
C ASN A 907 20.01 -21.37 7.92
N PRO A 908 20.78 -22.26 7.27
CA PRO A 908 22.24 -22.15 7.24
C PRO A 908 22.70 -20.82 6.61
N VAL A 909 23.87 -20.34 7.02
CA VAL A 909 24.49 -19.12 6.49
C VAL A 909 25.81 -19.46 5.80
N VAL A 910 25.96 -19.08 4.54
CA VAL A 910 27.19 -19.24 3.77
C VAL A 910 27.80 -17.86 3.52
N LEU A 911 29.06 -17.70 3.92
CA LEU A 911 29.84 -16.48 3.80
C LEU A 911 30.91 -16.69 2.72
N LEU A 912 30.97 -15.79 1.74
CA LEU A 912 31.91 -15.85 0.61
C LEU A 912 32.78 -14.59 0.62
N ALA A 913 33.99 -14.70 1.15
CA ALA A 913 34.92 -13.58 1.30
C ALA A 913 36.10 -13.65 0.33
N GLY A 914 36.46 -12.51 -0.25
CA GLY A 914 37.72 -12.33 -0.99
C GLY A 914 38.60 -11.24 -0.35
N GLY A 915 39.81 -11.61 0.11
CA GLY A 915 40.77 -10.69 0.71
C GLY A 915 40.18 -9.88 1.88
N ILE A 916 40.25 -8.54 1.82
CA ILE A 916 39.71 -7.66 2.88
C ILE A 916 38.16 -7.67 2.96
N GLY A 917 37.48 -8.30 2.01
CA GLY A 917 36.03 -8.54 2.04
C GLY A 917 35.56 -9.37 3.24
N ILE A 918 36.49 -9.94 4.03
CA ILE A 918 36.21 -10.61 5.30
C ILE A 918 35.65 -9.70 6.40
N THR A 919 35.90 -8.39 6.33
CA THR A 919 35.57 -7.43 7.42
C THR A 919 34.11 -7.45 7.91
N PRO A 920 33.07 -7.42 7.06
CA PRO A 920 31.68 -7.55 7.52
C PRO A 920 31.41 -8.90 8.21
N PHE A 921 32.04 -9.97 7.72
CA PHE A 921 31.87 -11.31 8.29
C PHE A 921 32.63 -11.49 9.59
N LEU A 922 33.80 -10.85 9.74
CA LEU A 922 34.51 -10.81 11.01
C LEU A 922 33.63 -10.19 12.10
N SER A 923 32.98 -9.06 11.82
CA SER A 923 32.02 -8.47 12.76
C SER A 923 30.86 -9.40 13.09
N TYR A 924 30.32 -10.12 12.09
CA TYR A 924 29.28 -11.12 12.29
C TYR A 924 29.72 -12.27 13.20
N LEU A 925 30.86 -12.88 12.92
CA LEU A 925 31.40 -13.98 13.71
C LEU A 925 31.74 -13.53 15.14
N GLU A 926 32.32 -12.35 15.31
CA GLU A 926 32.59 -11.78 16.63
C GLU A 926 31.31 -11.48 17.41
N THR A 927 30.24 -11.08 16.71
CA THR A 927 28.92 -10.89 17.32
C THR A 927 28.33 -12.23 17.75
N LEU A 928 28.35 -13.26 16.90
CA LEU A 928 27.91 -14.61 17.26
C LEU A 928 28.67 -15.16 18.47
N ALA A 929 30.00 -15.00 18.50
CA ALA A 929 30.82 -15.43 19.62
C ALA A 929 30.54 -14.66 20.92
N ALA A 930 30.02 -13.43 20.83
CA ALA A 930 29.67 -12.60 21.97
C ALA A 930 28.24 -12.83 22.48
N THR A 931 27.29 -13.13 21.58
CA THR A 931 25.86 -13.25 21.91
C THR A 931 25.37 -14.69 22.00
N GLY A 932 26.11 -15.65 21.46
CA GLY A 932 25.68 -17.05 21.36
C GLY A 932 24.52 -17.27 20.38
N GLY A 933 24.43 -16.45 19.32
CA GLY A 933 23.32 -16.41 18.36
C GLY A 933 22.77 -17.77 17.89
N THR A 934 21.54 -17.78 17.39
CA THR A 934 20.79 -19.01 17.06
C THR A 934 20.79 -19.25 15.56
N VAL A 935 21.92 -19.72 15.03
CA VAL A 935 22.11 -20.06 13.61
C VAL A 935 22.53 -21.53 13.52
N PRO A 936 21.86 -22.36 12.70
CA PRO A 936 22.10 -23.81 12.71
C PRO A 936 23.51 -24.17 12.23
N GLU A 937 24.02 -23.45 11.24
CA GLU A 937 25.31 -23.70 10.62
C GLU A 937 25.81 -22.44 9.91
N VAL A 938 27.11 -22.16 10.03
CA VAL A 938 27.80 -21.07 9.33
C VAL A 938 29.00 -21.65 8.59
N VAL A 939 29.05 -21.48 7.27
CA VAL A 939 30.19 -21.92 6.44
C VAL A 939 30.84 -20.70 5.80
N LEU A 940 32.09 -20.41 6.16
CA LEU A 940 32.89 -19.35 5.57
C LEU A 940 33.85 -19.94 4.54
N HIS A 941 33.68 -19.58 3.27
CA HIS A 941 34.66 -19.77 2.22
C HIS A 941 35.50 -18.50 2.09
N TYR A 942 36.81 -18.60 2.36
CA TYR A 942 37.68 -17.44 2.39
C TYR A 942 38.84 -17.51 1.39
N GLY A 943 38.78 -16.66 0.36
CA GLY A 943 39.76 -16.61 -0.73
C GLY A 943 40.84 -15.57 -0.51
N ASN A 944 42.10 -16.03 -0.54
CA ASN A 944 43.32 -15.22 -0.46
C ASN A 944 44.34 -15.70 -1.50
N ASN A 945 45.45 -14.98 -1.69
CA ASN A 945 46.50 -15.45 -2.61
C ASN A 945 47.34 -16.58 -1.99
N ASN A 946 47.79 -16.39 -0.75
CA ASN A 946 48.66 -17.30 0.02
C ASN A 946 48.60 -16.91 1.51
N ALA A 947 49.34 -17.61 2.39
CA ALA A 947 49.29 -17.33 3.83
C ALA A 947 49.81 -15.93 4.21
N ALA A 948 50.69 -15.32 3.42
CA ALA A 948 51.21 -13.98 3.71
C ALA A 948 50.16 -12.88 3.46
N ASP A 949 49.19 -13.12 2.56
CA ASP A 949 48.08 -12.22 2.19
C ASP A 949 46.74 -12.66 2.82
N HIS A 950 46.77 -13.39 3.94
CA HIS A 950 45.58 -13.92 4.62
C HIS A 950 45.31 -13.12 5.93
N PRO A 951 44.56 -12.01 5.89
CA PRO A 951 44.34 -11.19 7.06
C PRO A 951 43.39 -11.86 8.07
N PHE A 952 43.62 -11.60 9.36
CA PHE A 952 42.81 -12.12 10.47
C PHE A 952 42.78 -13.65 10.62
N ARG A 953 43.69 -14.39 9.99
CA ARG A 953 43.77 -15.86 10.05
C ARG A 953 43.72 -16.43 11.47
N ASP A 954 44.56 -15.92 12.36
CA ASP A 954 44.60 -16.41 13.76
C ASP A 954 43.32 -16.04 14.52
N ARG A 955 42.76 -14.86 14.25
CA ARG A 955 41.49 -14.43 14.82
C ARG A 955 40.33 -15.33 14.38
N LEU A 956 40.30 -15.74 13.12
CA LEU A 956 39.30 -16.67 12.60
C LEU A 956 39.40 -18.06 13.24
N ARG A 957 40.62 -18.55 13.51
CA ARG A 957 40.84 -19.80 14.25
C ARG A 957 40.32 -19.72 15.68
N GLU A 958 40.55 -18.60 16.37
CA GLU A 958 39.99 -18.36 17.70
C GLU A 958 38.46 -18.35 17.69
N LEU A 959 37.85 -17.71 16.68
CA LEU A 959 36.40 -17.66 16.53
C LEU A 959 35.81 -19.02 16.19
N ALA A 960 36.43 -19.79 15.30
CA ALA A 960 36.02 -21.16 14.99
C ALA A 960 36.05 -22.08 16.22
N ALA A 961 37.04 -21.91 17.11
CA ALA A 961 37.08 -22.63 18.38
C ALA A 961 35.95 -22.23 19.35
N ARG A 962 35.39 -21.02 19.21
CA ARG A 962 34.33 -20.48 20.09
C ARG A 962 32.92 -20.62 19.54
N ILE A 963 32.76 -20.81 18.24
CA ILE A 963 31.47 -20.88 17.55
C ILE A 963 31.32 -22.29 17.01
N PRO A 964 30.65 -23.21 17.73
CA PRO A 964 30.53 -24.61 17.30
C PRO A 964 29.87 -24.79 15.93
N ALA A 965 29.03 -23.84 15.53
CA ALA A 965 28.35 -23.86 14.24
C ALA A 965 29.22 -23.37 13.06
N LEU A 966 30.43 -22.83 13.31
CA LEU A 966 31.29 -22.25 12.28
C LEU A 966 32.25 -23.28 11.67
N THR A 967 32.18 -23.42 10.35
CA THR A 967 33.20 -24.08 9.53
C THR A 967 33.90 -23.04 8.66
N VAL A 968 35.23 -23.04 8.65
CA VAL A 968 36.05 -22.17 7.79
C VAL A 968 36.73 -23.03 6.73
N VAL A 969 36.65 -22.62 5.48
CA VAL A 969 37.28 -23.25 4.31
C VAL A 969 38.14 -22.21 3.61
N ASP A 970 39.46 -22.35 3.71
CA ASP A 970 40.42 -21.41 3.17
C ASP A 970 40.84 -21.79 1.74
N HIS A 971 40.82 -20.81 0.83
CA HIS A 971 41.14 -20.96 -0.60
C HIS A 971 42.37 -20.11 -0.94
N TYR A 972 43.45 -20.73 -1.42
CA TYR A 972 44.64 -20.02 -1.90
C TYR A 972 44.77 -20.11 -3.42
N ALA A 973 44.66 -18.95 -4.09
CA ALA A 973 44.76 -18.83 -5.54
C ALA A 973 46.18 -19.09 -6.07
N ALA A 974 47.21 -18.74 -5.28
CA ALA A 974 48.62 -18.93 -5.61
C ALA A 974 49.44 -19.24 -4.33
N PRO A 975 49.29 -20.45 -3.76
CA PRO A 975 49.96 -20.84 -2.51
C PRO A 975 51.48 -20.60 -2.60
N GLY A 976 52.06 -20.07 -1.51
CA GLY A 976 53.50 -19.92 -1.38
C GLY A 976 54.22 -21.26 -1.25
N THR A 977 55.54 -21.25 -1.38
CA THR A 977 56.37 -22.46 -1.28
C THR A 977 56.29 -23.15 0.09
N ASP A 978 55.97 -22.39 1.14
CA ASP A 978 55.87 -22.86 2.52
C ASP A 978 54.43 -23.15 2.98
N ASP A 979 53.44 -22.89 2.11
CA ASP A 979 52.03 -23.13 2.40
C ASP A 979 51.70 -24.61 2.27
N VAL A 980 51.11 -25.19 3.32
CA VAL A 980 50.79 -26.62 3.40
C VAL A 980 49.27 -26.84 3.32
N PRO A 981 48.76 -27.58 2.32
CA PRO A 981 47.35 -27.97 2.25
C PRO A 981 46.88 -28.72 3.51
N GLY A 982 45.68 -28.42 4.00
CA GLY A 982 45.08 -28.97 5.23
C GLY A 982 45.63 -28.37 6.53
N ARG A 983 46.63 -27.50 6.47
CA ARG A 983 47.16 -26.73 7.61
C ARG A 983 46.99 -25.22 7.41
N ASP A 984 47.40 -24.76 6.23
CA ASP A 984 47.41 -23.34 5.88
C ASP A 984 46.24 -22.91 5.01
N TYR A 985 45.72 -23.84 4.21
CA TYR A 985 44.55 -23.65 3.36
C TYR A 985 43.93 -25.02 3.03
N ASP A 986 42.68 -25.04 2.57
CA ASP A 986 41.93 -26.27 2.28
C ASP A 986 41.81 -26.54 0.77
N ARG A 987 41.75 -25.47 -0.05
CA ARG A 987 41.51 -25.55 -1.49
C ARG A 987 42.50 -24.68 -2.29
N THR A 988 42.98 -25.20 -3.42
CA THR A 988 43.81 -24.44 -4.36
C THR A 988 42.92 -23.80 -5.42
N GLY A 989 43.08 -22.50 -5.67
CA GLY A 989 42.33 -21.74 -6.68
C GLY A 989 41.44 -20.65 -6.08
N PHE A 990 40.65 -20.00 -6.95
CA PHE A 990 39.60 -19.08 -6.52
C PHE A 990 38.36 -19.84 -6.06
N ILE A 991 37.56 -19.23 -5.18
CA ILE A 991 36.27 -19.79 -4.77
C ILE A 991 35.37 -19.94 -6.01
N THR A 992 34.85 -21.14 -6.22
CA THR A 992 33.87 -21.45 -7.25
C THR A 992 32.59 -21.97 -6.61
N VAL A 993 31.50 -22.00 -7.38
CA VAL A 993 30.26 -22.60 -6.89
C VAL A 993 30.45 -24.09 -6.59
N ASP A 994 31.35 -24.80 -7.29
CA ASP A 994 31.66 -26.23 -7.07
C ASP A 994 32.18 -26.53 -5.67
N ASP A 995 32.73 -25.53 -4.99
CA ASP A 995 33.19 -25.66 -3.61
C ASP A 995 32.06 -25.65 -2.58
N ILE A 996 30.87 -25.18 -2.97
CA ILE A 996 29.71 -25.06 -2.08
C ILE A 996 28.98 -26.40 -2.04
N ASP A 997 28.82 -26.95 -0.83
CA ASP A 997 28.07 -28.17 -0.59
C ASP A 997 26.64 -28.07 -1.16
N PRO A 998 26.25 -28.96 -2.11
CA PRO A 998 24.88 -29.02 -2.62
C PRO A 998 23.82 -29.19 -1.52
N GLY A 999 24.17 -29.80 -0.38
CA GLY A 999 23.32 -29.92 0.80
C GLY A 999 22.96 -28.58 1.46
N LEU A 1000 23.82 -27.57 1.37
CA LEU A 1000 23.52 -26.21 1.84
C LEU A 1000 22.50 -25.52 0.92
N ILE A 1001 22.62 -25.72 -0.40
CA ILE A 1001 21.65 -25.21 -1.38
C ILE A 1001 20.28 -25.87 -1.17
N ALA A 1002 20.26 -27.20 -0.98
CA ALA A 1002 19.04 -27.95 -0.71
C ALA A 1002 18.34 -27.51 0.58
N ARG A 1003 19.12 -27.15 1.62
CA ARG A 1003 18.62 -26.57 2.87
C ARG A 1003 18.35 -25.06 2.81
N ARG A 1004 18.32 -24.46 1.62
CA ARG A 1004 18.01 -23.04 1.38
C ARG A 1004 18.91 -22.08 2.17
N ALA A 1005 20.21 -22.37 2.23
CA ALA A 1005 21.17 -21.49 2.89
C ALA A 1005 21.13 -20.06 2.35
N ARG A 1006 21.47 -19.08 3.20
CA ARG A 1006 21.60 -17.68 2.82
C ARG A 1006 23.04 -17.37 2.44
N PHE A 1007 23.24 -16.82 1.25
CA PHE A 1007 24.57 -16.56 0.69
C PHE A 1007 24.93 -15.09 0.82
N TYR A 1008 25.85 -14.76 1.73
CA TYR A 1008 26.38 -13.41 1.89
C TYR A 1008 27.78 -13.35 1.30
N MET A 1009 28.04 -12.39 0.43
CA MET A 1009 29.31 -12.25 -0.28
C MET A 1009 29.86 -10.84 -0.24
N CYS A 1010 31.18 -10.73 -0.06
CA CYS A 1010 31.90 -9.47 -0.01
C CYS A 1010 33.32 -9.67 -0.53
N GLY A 1011 33.70 -8.90 -1.55
CA GLY A 1011 34.97 -9.10 -2.25
C GLY A 1011 35.03 -8.36 -3.59
N PRO A 1012 35.98 -8.73 -4.46
CA PRO A 1012 36.12 -8.12 -5.78
C PRO A 1012 34.89 -8.35 -6.67
N GLN A 1013 34.49 -7.33 -7.44
CA GLN A 1013 33.29 -7.39 -8.31
C GLN A 1013 33.24 -8.63 -9.24
N PRO A 1014 34.33 -9.05 -9.90
CA PRO A 1014 34.30 -10.25 -10.75
C PRO A 1014 33.93 -11.53 -10.00
N MET A 1015 34.34 -11.65 -8.72
CA MET A 1015 33.97 -12.78 -7.87
C MET A 1015 32.47 -12.74 -7.54
N LEU A 1016 31.95 -11.57 -7.16
CA LEU A 1016 30.53 -11.41 -6.81
C LEU A 1016 29.62 -11.77 -7.99
N ASP A 1017 29.95 -11.31 -9.20
CA ASP A 1017 29.15 -11.56 -10.40
C ASP A 1017 29.19 -13.04 -10.81
N ALA A 1018 30.38 -13.66 -10.81
CA ALA A 1018 30.55 -15.06 -11.16
C ALA A 1018 29.82 -16.00 -10.18
N LEU A 1019 29.97 -15.78 -8.87
CA LEU A 1019 29.31 -16.60 -7.85
C LEU A 1019 27.80 -16.39 -7.84
N THR A 1020 27.32 -15.16 -8.00
CA THR A 1020 25.88 -14.88 -8.07
C THR A 1020 25.24 -15.62 -9.25
N GLY A 1021 25.80 -15.49 -10.46
CA GLY A 1021 25.28 -16.17 -11.64
C GLY A 1021 25.31 -17.70 -11.49
N ALA A 1022 26.39 -18.24 -10.94
CA ALA A 1022 26.56 -19.68 -10.75
C ALA A 1022 25.63 -20.27 -9.66
N LEU A 1023 25.40 -19.54 -8.56
CA LEU A 1023 24.42 -19.93 -7.52
C LEU A 1023 23.00 -19.97 -8.09
N ILE A 1024 22.61 -18.95 -8.86
CA ILE A 1024 21.30 -18.89 -9.52
C ILE A 1024 21.14 -20.05 -10.50
N ALA A 1025 22.18 -20.35 -11.29
CA ALA A 1025 22.19 -21.50 -12.19
C ALA A 1025 22.06 -22.86 -11.47
N ARG A 1026 22.36 -22.91 -10.16
CA ARG A 1026 22.12 -24.07 -9.28
C ARG A 1026 20.79 -24.04 -8.53
N GLY A 1027 19.91 -23.10 -8.87
CA GLY A 1027 18.57 -22.99 -8.31
C GLY A 1027 18.47 -22.16 -7.02
N VAL A 1028 19.54 -21.45 -6.62
CA VAL A 1028 19.45 -20.49 -5.51
C VAL A 1028 18.65 -19.26 -5.96
N PRO A 1029 17.52 -18.93 -5.31
CA PRO A 1029 16.77 -17.73 -5.65
C PRO A 1029 17.61 -16.46 -5.48
N ARG A 1030 17.51 -15.53 -6.43
CA ARG A 1030 18.26 -14.26 -6.41
C ARG A 1030 18.07 -13.44 -5.11
N PHE A 1031 16.90 -13.53 -4.48
CA PHE A 1031 16.59 -12.84 -3.22
C PHE A 1031 17.22 -13.49 -1.98
N GLU A 1032 17.85 -14.67 -2.11
CA GLU A 1032 18.63 -15.35 -1.06
C GLU A 1032 20.16 -15.16 -1.25
N VAL A 1033 20.55 -14.33 -2.23
CA VAL A 1033 21.94 -13.97 -2.52
C VAL A 1033 22.15 -12.49 -2.22
N PHE A 1034 23.03 -12.22 -1.26
CA PHE A 1034 23.30 -10.92 -0.68
C PHE A 1034 24.74 -10.54 -0.98
N SER A 1035 24.96 -9.44 -1.69
CA SER A 1035 26.31 -8.91 -1.94
C SER A 1035 26.45 -7.50 -1.39
N GLU A 1036 27.60 -7.22 -0.78
CA GLU A 1036 28.02 -5.86 -0.45
C GLU A 1036 28.83 -5.29 -1.62
N LYS A 1037 28.49 -4.08 -2.06
CA LYS A 1037 29.16 -3.37 -3.15
C LYS A 1037 29.60 -2.01 -2.62
N PHE A 1038 30.88 -1.88 -2.27
CA PHE A 1038 31.46 -0.59 -1.86
C PHE A 1038 31.55 0.35 -3.06
N ARG A 1039 30.44 1.01 -3.37
CA ARG A 1039 30.37 2.07 -4.38
C ARG A 1039 30.94 3.36 -3.79
N PRO A 1040 31.65 4.18 -4.58
CA PRO A 1040 31.89 5.57 -4.22
C PRO A 1040 30.55 6.25 -3.91
N ALA A 1041 30.53 7.21 -2.98
CA ALA A 1041 29.32 8.00 -2.73
C ALA A 1041 28.82 8.59 -4.06
N ARG A 1042 27.55 8.34 -4.40
CA ARG A 1042 26.97 8.83 -5.66
C ARG A 1042 27.02 10.36 -5.65
N ARG A 1043 27.71 10.93 -6.64
CA ARG A 1043 27.84 12.37 -6.83
C ARG A 1043 26.46 12.94 -7.19
N GLU A 1044 26.02 13.99 -6.52
CA GLU A 1044 24.99 14.87 -7.09
C GLU A 1044 25.60 15.48 -8.35
N VAL A 1045 25.18 14.99 -9.52
CA VAL A 1045 25.69 15.52 -10.78
C VAL A 1045 24.82 16.71 -11.16
N THR A 1046 25.37 17.91 -11.02
CA THR A 1046 24.71 19.13 -11.50
C THR A 1046 24.89 19.24 -13.00
N VAL A 1047 23.78 19.23 -13.75
CA VAL A 1047 23.80 19.51 -15.19
C VAL A 1047 23.80 21.03 -15.40
N PRO A 1048 24.77 21.60 -16.16
CA PRO A 1048 24.82 23.04 -16.46
C PRO A 1048 23.52 23.56 -17.07
N ASP A 1049 23.20 24.84 -16.83
CA ASP A 1049 21.96 25.47 -17.34
C ASP A 1049 21.91 25.56 -18.87
N ASP A 1050 23.08 25.65 -19.50
CA ASP A 1050 23.28 25.76 -20.95
C ASP A 1050 23.63 24.42 -21.63
N ALA A 1051 23.53 23.30 -20.89
CA ALA A 1051 23.87 21.99 -21.43
C ALA A 1051 22.87 21.56 -22.52
N GLU A 1052 23.42 21.17 -23.67
CA GLU A 1052 22.71 20.48 -24.74
C GLU A 1052 23.35 19.13 -25.00
N TYR A 1053 22.55 18.05 -24.97
CA TYR A 1053 23.03 16.69 -25.23
C TYR A 1053 22.14 15.99 -26.24
N THR A 1054 22.74 15.27 -27.18
CA THR A 1054 22.00 14.42 -28.12
C THR A 1054 21.66 13.10 -27.46
N VAL A 1055 20.37 12.77 -27.41
CA VAL A 1055 19.88 11.48 -26.92
C VAL A 1055 19.39 10.66 -28.11
N THR A 1056 20.03 9.51 -28.35
CA THR A 1056 19.68 8.55 -29.39
C THR A 1056 18.94 7.36 -28.77
N PHE A 1057 17.79 7.03 -29.35
CA PHE A 1057 16.96 5.89 -28.98
C PHE A 1057 17.21 4.77 -30.00
N ALA A 1058 18.09 3.82 -29.64
CA ALA A 1058 18.73 2.92 -30.58
C ALA A 1058 17.78 1.98 -31.34
N ARG A 1059 16.76 1.40 -30.69
CA ARG A 1059 15.83 0.47 -31.34
C ARG A 1059 14.78 1.21 -32.16
N SER A 1060 14.36 2.38 -31.72
CA SER A 1060 13.42 3.22 -32.49
C SER A 1060 14.10 3.97 -33.65
N GLY A 1061 15.43 4.08 -33.65
CA GLY A 1061 16.21 4.81 -34.65
C GLY A 1061 16.04 6.33 -34.59
N ARG A 1062 15.49 6.87 -33.50
CA ARG A 1062 15.22 8.31 -33.33
C ARG A 1062 16.30 8.98 -32.51
N SER A 1063 16.43 10.30 -32.64
CA SER A 1063 17.29 11.11 -31.79
C SER A 1063 16.65 12.47 -31.51
N ALA A 1064 16.91 13.02 -30.32
CA ALA A 1064 16.46 14.34 -29.91
C ALA A 1064 17.56 15.07 -29.15
N VAL A 1065 17.60 16.40 -29.27
CA VAL A 1065 18.50 17.23 -28.48
C VAL A 1065 17.79 17.57 -27.17
N TRP A 1066 18.37 17.14 -26.06
CA TRP A 1066 17.93 17.46 -24.72
C TRP A 1066 18.50 18.79 -24.26
N ARG A 1067 17.66 19.60 -23.63
CA ARG A 1067 17.99 20.82 -22.88
C ARG A 1067 17.46 20.69 -21.46
N LYS A 1068 18.01 21.47 -20.53
CA LYS A 1068 17.62 21.44 -19.11
C LYS A 1068 16.11 21.52 -18.86
N ASN A 1069 15.39 22.33 -19.65
CA ASN A 1069 13.94 22.53 -19.50
C ASN A 1069 13.09 21.40 -20.09
N ASP A 1070 13.68 20.45 -20.83
CA ASP A 1070 12.95 19.30 -21.40
C ASP A 1070 12.64 18.23 -20.33
N GLY A 1071 13.24 18.35 -19.13
CA GLY A 1071 12.97 17.45 -18.00
C GLY A 1071 13.61 16.06 -18.15
N PRO A 1072 13.06 15.01 -17.53
CA PRO A 1072 13.62 13.66 -17.59
C PRO A 1072 13.69 13.05 -19.00
N LEU A 1073 14.59 12.09 -19.21
CA LEU A 1073 14.75 11.33 -20.46
C LEU A 1073 13.43 10.73 -20.99
N LEU A 1074 12.52 10.35 -20.09
CA LEU A 1074 11.17 9.90 -20.44
C LEU A 1074 10.39 10.97 -21.21
N ALA A 1075 10.36 12.21 -20.72
CA ALA A 1075 9.61 13.30 -21.34
C ALA A 1075 10.18 13.64 -22.72
N LEU A 1076 11.51 13.66 -22.85
CA LEU A 1076 12.20 13.84 -24.13
C LEU A 1076 11.84 12.73 -25.14
N GLY A 1077 11.86 11.47 -24.71
CA GLY A 1077 11.51 10.34 -25.57
C GLY A 1077 10.05 10.37 -26.03
N GLU A 1078 9.12 10.69 -25.12
CA GLU A 1078 7.70 10.86 -25.44
C GLU A 1078 7.49 12.01 -26.44
N ALA A 1079 8.15 13.16 -26.25
CA ALA A 1079 8.10 14.29 -27.18
C ALA A 1079 8.71 13.97 -28.56
N ALA A 1080 9.73 13.11 -28.59
CA ALA A 1080 10.30 12.56 -29.83
C ALA A 1080 9.44 11.44 -30.46
N GLY A 1081 8.29 11.13 -29.86
CA GLY A 1081 7.35 10.08 -30.30
C GLY A 1081 7.87 8.66 -30.16
N VAL A 1082 8.84 8.43 -29.26
CA VAL A 1082 9.36 7.10 -28.91
C VAL A 1082 8.42 6.47 -27.88
N ALA A 1083 8.12 5.19 -28.04
CA ALA A 1083 7.32 4.44 -27.09
C ALA A 1083 8.14 4.14 -25.83
N MET A 1084 8.06 5.00 -24.83
CA MET A 1084 8.84 4.88 -23.60
C MET A 1084 8.11 4.05 -22.54
N PRO A 1085 8.74 3.01 -21.95
CA PRO A 1085 8.13 2.26 -20.87
C PRO A 1085 8.07 3.14 -19.62
N SER A 1086 6.90 3.23 -19.01
CA SER A 1086 6.73 3.98 -17.76
C SER A 1086 5.52 3.48 -16.99
N GLY A 1087 5.50 3.77 -15.69
CA GLY A 1087 4.39 3.45 -14.80
C GLY A 1087 4.11 4.62 -13.87
N CYS A 1088 4.75 4.64 -12.70
CA CYS A 1088 4.53 5.68 -11.70
C CYS A 1088 5.15 7.05 -12.05
N ARG A 1089 6.03 7.10 -13.06
CA ARG A 1089 6.82 8.28 -13.49
C ARG A 1089 7.70 8.95 -12.41
N VAL A 1090 7.76 8.40 -11.20
CA VAL A 1090 8.57 8.89 -10.06
C VAL A 1090 9.71 7.93 -9.66
N GLY A 1091 10.09 7.02 -10.57
CA GLY A 1091 11.19 6.06 -10.35
C GLY A 1091 10.84 4.87 -9.44
N GLN A 1092 9.85 4.99 -8.54
CA GLN A 1092 9.55 3.97 -7.55
C GLN A 1092 9.17 2.59 -8.12
N CYS A 1093 8.46 2.55 -9.25
CA CYS A 1093 8.04 1.29 -9.88
C CYS A 1093 9.12 0.66 -10.76
N GLU A 1094 10.15 1.41 -11.14
CA GLU A 1094 11.23 0.96 -12.03
C GLU A 1094 10.74 0.34 -13.35
N SER A 1095 9.51 0.62 -13.78
CA SER A 1095 9.02 0.24 -15.11
C SER A 1095 9.65 1.09 -16.21
N CYS A 1096 10.31 2.19 -15.84
CA CYS A 1096 11.02 3.09 -16.76
C CYS A 1096 12.52 2.78 -16.88
N ALA A 1097 12.98 1.65 -16.29
CA ALA A 1097 14.36 1.19 -16.39
C ALA A 1097 14.71 0.88 -17.86
N CYS A 1098 15.85 1.39 -18.33
CA CYS A 1098 16.33 1.22 -19.69
C CYS A 1098 17.86 1.15 -19.69
N GLY A 1099 18.42 0.24 -20.47
CA GLY A 1099 19.87 0.10 -20.63
C GLY A 1099 20.47 1.28 -21.39
N VAL A 1100 21.65 1.71 -20.96
CA VAL A 1100 22.49 2.72 -21.62
C VAL A 1100 23.54 1.98 -22.45
N LEU A 1101 23.51 2.19 -23.77
CA LEU A 1101 24.46 1.61 -24.71
C LEU A 1101 25.71 2.49 -24.88
N GLY A 1102 25.61 3.79 -24.57
CA GLY A 1102 26.71 4.73 -24.62
C GLY A 1102 26.35 6.06 -23.96
N GLY A 1103 27.34 6.76 -23.40
CA GLY A 1103 27.13 8.00 -22.67
C GLY A 1103 26.82 7.80 -21.19
N THR A 1104 26.38 8.87 -20.52
CA THR A 1104 26.12 8.89 -19.07
C THR A 1104 24.88 9.73 -18.74
N ALA A 1105 24.20 9.36 -17.65
CA ALA A 1105 23.06 10.09 -17.12
C ALA A 1105 23.11 10.14 -15.59
N ALA A 1106 22.55 11.20 -15.03
CA ALA A 1106 22.33 11.37 -13.60
C ALA A 1106 20.91 10.95 -13.22
N HIS A 1107 20.72 10.36 -12.05
CA HIS A 1107 19.39 10.13 -11.50
C HIS A 1107 18.98 11.27 -10.58
N LEU A 1108 17.72 11.71 -10.70
CA LEU A 1108 17.07 12.68 -9.82
C LEU A 1108 16.61 12.08 -8.50
N VAL A 1109 16.53 10.74 -8.45
CA VAL A 1109 16.20 9.96 -7.24
C VAL A 1109 17.28 8.91 -7.04
N THR A 1110 17.46 8.43 -5.82
CA THR A 1110 18.30 7.26 -5.57
C THR A 1110 17.59 6.02 -6.14
N PRO A 1111 18.10 5.38 -7.21
CA PRO A 1111 17.52 4.14 -7.71
C PRO A 1111 17.83 2.99 -6.75
N SER A 1112 17.09 1.88 -6.90
CA SER A 1112 17.39 0.65 -6.17
C SER A 1112 18.81 0.16 -6.46
N GLU A 1113 19.45 -0.44 -5.46
CA GLU A 1113 20.75 -1.10 -5.61
C GLU A 1113 20.71 -2.26 -6.61
N ASP A 1114 19.53 -2.86 -6.80
CA ASP A 1114 19.28 -3.92 -7.78
C ASP A 1114 19.15 -3.41 -9.22
N LEU A 1115 19.06 -2.09 -9.45
CA LEU A 1115 19.13 -1.55 -10.81
C LEU A 1115 20.57 -1.74 -11.34
N PRO A 1116 20.77 -2.38 -12.51
CA PRO A 1116 22.09 -2.52 -13.10
C PRO A 1116 22.78 -1.15 -13.26
N ASP A 1117 24.11 -1.10 -13.10
CA ASP A 1117 24.87 0.16 -13.24
C ASP A 1117 24.85 0.68 -14.69
N THR A 1118 24.50 -0.17 -15.65
CA THR A 1118 24.28 0.16 -17.06
C THR A 1118 22.89 0.74 -17.33
N ASP A 1119 21.99 0.73 -16.35
CA ASP A 1119 20.59 1.07 -16.56
C ASP A 1119 20.22 2.39 -15.89
N VAL A 1120 19.32 3.13 -16.53
CA VAL A 1120 18.79 4.40 -16.04
C VAL A 1120 17.30 4.31 -15.84
N LEU A 1121 16.77 5.07 -14.87
CA LEU A 1121 15.34 5.24 -14.69
C LEU A 1121 14.93 6.43 -15.56
N THR A 1122 14.56 6.20 -16.82
CA THR A 1122 14.30 7.29 -17.79
C THR A 1122 13.33 8.36 -17.25
N CYS A 1123 12.39 7.96 -16.41
CA CYS A 1123 11.43 8.86 -15.76
C CYS A 1123 12.00 9.76 -14.65
N GLN A 1124 13.20 9.48 -14.15
CA GLN A 1124 13.91 10.20 -13.10
C GLN A 1124 15.40 10.29 -13.41
N SER A 1125 15.77 10.43 -14.69
CA SER A 1125 17.15 10.56 -15.13
C SER A 1125 17.30 11.70 -16.14
N LEU A 1126 18.42 12.43 -16.03
CA LEU A 1126 18.84 13.49 -16.95
C LEU A 1126 20.16 13.08 -17.63
N PRO A 1127 20.35 13.33 -18.93
CA PRO A 1127 21.63 13.07 -19.58
C PRO A 1127 22.73 14.01 -19.03
N THR A 1128 23.95 13.49 -18.92
CA THR A 1128 25.16 14.25 -18.53
C THR A 1128 26.22 14.27 -19.62
N SER A 1129 25.93 13.60 -20.74
CA SER A 1129 26.67 13.61 -22.01
C SER A 1129 25.68 13.27 -23.13
N ASP A 1130 26.14 13.29 -24.38
CA ASP A 1130 25.43 12.57 -25.45
C ASP A 1130 25.19 11.12 -25.00
N LEU A 1131 23.97 10.62 -25.20
CA LEU A 1131 23.45 9.42 -24.57
C LEU A 1131 22.78 8.51 -25.60
N VAL A 1132 23.03 7.21 -25.54
CA VAL A 1132 22.39 6.19 -26.37
C VAL A 1132 21.64 5.22 -25.46
N LEU A 1133 20.32 5.16 -25.60
CA LEU A 1133 19.43 4.28 -24.84
C LEU A 1133 19.01 3.07 -25.68
N ASP A 1134 18.91 1.89 -25.06
CA ASP A 1134 18.45 0.64 -25.69
C ASP A 1134 16.92 0.59 -25.86
N ILE A 1135 16.37 1.54 -26.63
CA ILE A 1135 14.92 1.69 -26.84
C ILE A 1135 14.52 2.25 -28.20
#